data_AF-A0AAU4LT73-F1
#
_entry.id   AF-A0AAU4LT73-F1
#
_cell.length_a   1.000
_cell.length_b   1.000
_cell.length_c   1.000
_cell.angle_alpha   90.00
_cell.angle_beta   90.00
_cell.angle_gamma   90.00
#
_symmetry.space_group_name_H-M   'P 1'
#
loop_
_entity.id
_entity.type
_entity.pdbx_description
1 polymer ?
#
loop_
_entity_poly.entity_id
_entity_poly.type
_entity_poly.pdbx_seq_one_letter_code
_entity_poly.pdbx_strand_id
1 'polypeptide(L)'
;MTRTRYLARHSRALLRTATATAAVSALVCAATPTALAVDTVQVVNPSGLGPAGPWFRLQDQGDNGNRTPGIQEIAPKSDPVHLNGSLHLAVTNDQQSQAAHFFTPPGTVKPLQQLLDQGVSYWAYTDTESEENSLANFGPNLQFPSDCGGFTTLSFEPGRNKDTQGNGLQPDTWQQYKLTGDSVMRTSRAVAGLPANADAPLSHFVEACAGAGGVIANVGRLGPGGGSLDTYVDNITFDGTTWDFAVTGRATAALATPEEIVAGDDARPADASYSNPGDGPEYAGIGTHLTLDGPHGLGAEQLTVVSEGEEVELTEQPNGTLTGDLPTNLRAGGNLEPGGKAGADFTLTAASDAPSGTLNVTTELTVSGANGQPVLTGVRASDRTRIVAEPGDGPGQPHPTPSHTRPPHDSWPPHHNRPPHEGRPSHEGRPPHQGWPAHYTRPPHEGRPSHDTWPPHHTRPPHHTVSPSPTTTATTAPSPTHSKHDDHSWNGGGKHDNSGNHDSWNGGGKHDNSSSHDSWNGGGKHDNSSSHDSWNGEGKHDNSSNHDSWNGEGKHDNSSNHDSWNGEGKHDNSSNHDSWNGEGKHDNSSNHDSWNGEGKHDNSSNHDSWNGEGSHHSSKGGEGHGSWKGSEGHGSWKGSGSHGAQPLGPVDAGEGGLSAGKAEAAPTGVLGTGLTATNLAAAAAGLLAAATAAIIGRFRILRRRRG
;
A
#
# COMPACT_ATOMS: atom_id res chain seq x y z
N MET A 1 41.43 -47.61 10.28
CA MET A 1 40.29 -46.75 10.67
C MET A 1 40.26 -46.64 12.20
N THR A 2 39.75 -45.52 12.72
CA THR A 2 39.61 -45.08 14.13
C THR A 2 40.78 -44.38 14.86
N ARG A 3 40.44 -43.17 15.33
CA ARG A 3 40.78 -42.47 16.59
C ARG A 3 42.02 -41.55 16.70
N THR A 4 41.71 -40.24 16.60
CA THR A 4 41.97 -39.13 17.54
C THR A 4 42.94 -39.35 18.70
N ARG A 5 43.92 -38.45 18.86
CA ARG A 5 44.46 -38.01 20.17
C ARG A 5 44.85 -36.53 20.16
N TYR A 6 44.21 -35.79 21.05
CA TYR A 6 44.64 -34.52 21.65
C TYR A 6 45.98 -34.70 22.37
N LEU A 7 46.80 -33.64 22.46
CA LEU A 7 47.43 -33.20 23.71
C LEU A 7 48.12 -31.83 23.53
N ALA A 8 47.67 -30.88 24.36
CA ALA A 8 48.27 -29.58 24.58
C ALA A 8 49.59 -29.69 25.39
N ARG A 9 50.53 -28.77 25.16
CA ARG A 9 51.58 -28.44 26.12
C ARG A 9 51.79 -26.93 26.23
N HIS A 10 51.68 -26.48 27.48
CA HIS A 10 52.04 -25.16 27.98
C HIS A 10 53.51 -24.82 27.77
N SER A 11 53.83 -23.52 27.65
CA SER A 11 55.14 -22.98 27.97
C SER A 11 54.96 -21.69 28.78
N ARG A 12 55.53 -21.69 29.99
CA ARG A 12 55.59 -20.57 30.93
C ARG A 12 56.79 -19.66 30.63
N ALA A 13 56.55 -18.36 30.80
CA ALA A 13 57.38 -17.34 31.44
C ALA A 13 58.84 -17.13 30.98
N LEU A 14 59.13 -15.89 30.58
CA LEU A 14 60.37 -15.19 30.91
C LEU A 14 60.10 -13.67 30.95
N LEU A 15 60.00 -13.15 32.18
CA LEU A 15 60.10 -11.72 32.50
C LEU A 15 61.53 -11.26 32.21
N ARG A 16 61.69 -10.19 31.41
CA ARG A 16 62.86 -9.30 31.49
C ARG A 16 62.39 -7.85 31.45
N THR A 17 62.58 -7.21 32.59
CA THR A 17 62.63 -5.77 32.82
C THR A 17 63.62 -5.09 31.90
N ALA A 18 63.14 -4.11 31.13
CA ALA A 18 63.95 -3.06 30.53
C ALA A 18 63.25 -1.72 30.80
N THR A 19 63.78 -0.99 31.77
CA THR A 19 63.47 0.40 32.06
C THR A 19 64.05 1.27 30.94
N ALA A 20 63.18 1.82 30.09
CA ALA A 20 63.54 2.86 29.13
C ALA A 20 62.76 4.13 29.47
N THR A 21 63.47 5.09 30.06
CA THR A 21 63.00 6.45 30.34
C THR A 21 62.89 7.20 29.02
N ALA A 22 61.69 7.29 28.44
CA ALA A 22 61.38 8.18 27.35
C ALA A 22 60.53 9.33 27.88
N ALA A 23 61.11 10.53 27.91
CA ALA A 23 60.41 11.76 28.23
C ALA A 23 59.38 12.05 27.15
N VAL A 24 58.10 11.83 27.47
CA VAL A 24 56.96 12.26 26.65
C VAL A 24 56.70 13.72 27.00
N SER A 25 57.10 14.63 26.10
CA SER A 25 56.59 16.00 26.10
C SER A 25 55.08 15.93 25.83
N ALA A 26 54.29 16.08 26.89
CA ALA A 26 52.84 16.22 26.80
C ALA A 26 52.51 17.61 26.20
N LEU A 27 52.46 17.70 24.88
CA LEU A 27 51.71 18.74 24.21
C LEU A 27 50.24 18.31 24.22
N VAL A 28 49.55 18.63 25.31
CA VAL A 28 48.08 18.54 25.39
C VAL A 28 47.53 19.65 24.49
N CYS A 29 47.43 19.39 23.19
CA CYS A 29 46.47 20.10 22.36
C CYS A 29 45.10 19.72 22.91
N ALA A 30 44.46 20.65 23.61
CA ALA A 30 43.04 20.60 23.88
C ALA A 30 42.30 20.68 22.54
N ALA A 31 42.17 19.54 21.86
CA ALA A 31 41.13 19.36 20.87
C ALA A 31 39.82 19.41 21.66
N THR A 32 39.19 20.58 21.69
CA THR A 32 37.77 20.65 22.02
C THR A 32 37.09 19.61 21.14
N PRO A 33 36.36 18.62 21.69
CA PRO A 33 35.50 17.80 20.87
C PRO A 33 34.54 18.78 20.18
N THR A 34 34.75 19.04 18.89
CA THR A 34 33.73 19.63 18.05
C THR A 34 32.54 18.72 18.22
N ALA A 35 31.52 19.20 18.93
CA ALA A 35 30.23 18.53 19.01
C ALA A 35 29.86 18.18 17.57
N LEU A 36 29.80 16.89 17.27
CA LEU A 36 29.26 16.43 16.00
C LEU A 36 27.90 17.11 15.88
N ALA A 37 27.72 17.91 14.83
CA ALA A 37 26.42 18.50 14.56
C ALA A 37 25.42 17.35 14.53
N VAL A 38 24.40 17.41 15.37
CA VAL A 38 23.34 16.40 15.38
C VAL A 38 22.67 16.52 14.02
N ASP A 39 22.80 15.48 13.19
CA ASP A 39 22.10 15.41 11.91
C ASP A 39 20.61 15.60 12.18
N THR A 40 20.05 16.66 11.60
CA THR A 40 18.65 17.01 11.80
C THR A 40 17.82 16.26 10.77
N VAL A 41 16.93 15.37 11.19
CA VAL A 41 15.97 14.72 10.28
C VAL A 41 14.76 15.63 10.10
N GLN A 42 14.37 15.88 8.85
CA GLN A 42 13.17 16.63 8.47
C GLN A 42 12.28 15.77 7.59
N VAL A 43 11.08 15.49 8.08
CA VAL A 43 10.10 14.67 7.35
C VAL A 43 9.31 15.52 6.37
N VAL A 44 9.25 15.08 5.11
CA VAL A 44 8.45 15.65 4.03
C VAL A 44 7.29 14.70 3.76
N ASN A 45 6.08 15.11 4.12
CA ASN A 45 4.85 14.39 3.79
C ASN A 45 4.32 14.83 2.41
N PRO A 46 3.31 14.16 1.80
CA PRO A 46 2.73 14.57 0.52
C PRO A 46 2.36 16.06 0.42
N SER A 47 1.84 16.65 1.50
CA SER A 47 1.51 18.09 1.57
C SER A 47 2.74 19.02 1.61
N GLY A 48 3.91 18.48 1.96
CA GLY A 48 5.21 19.15 1.97
C GLY A 48 5.95 19.06 0.63
N LEU A 49 5.41 18.35 -0.36
CA LEU A 49 5.90 18.33 -1.75
C LEU A 49 5.00 19.20 -2.64
N GLY A 50 5.36 20.48 -2.78
CA GLY A 50 4.58 21.45 -3.56
C GLY A 50 5.04 22.90 -3.35
N PRO A 51 4.34 23.90 -3.92
CA PRO A 51 4.81 25.29 -3.97
C PRO A 51 5.07 25.95 -2.62
N ALA A 52 4.41 25.48 -1.56
CA ALA A 52 4.53 25.99 -0.20
C ALA A 52 5.35 25.05 0.72
N GLY A 53 5.78 23.91 0.19
CA GLY A 53 6.51 22.90 0.93
C GLY A 53 8.00 23.20 1.03
N PRO A 54 8.72 22.51 1.94
CA PRO A 54 10.18 22.52 1.96
C PRO A 54 10.79 21.95 0.68
N TRP A 55 10.06 21.08 -0.01
CA TRP A 55 10.36 20.59 -1.34
C TRP A 55 9.23 20.99 -2.29
N PHE A 56 9.57 21.32 -3.53
CA PHE A 56 8.57 21.66 -4.54
C PHE A 56 8.86 20.92 -5.84
N ARG A 57 7.80 20.67 -6.60
CA ARG A 57 7.90 20.04 -7.91
C ARG A 57 8.24 21.11 -8.93
N LEU A 58 9.23 20.88 -9.79
CA LEU A 58 9.72 21.94 -10.68
C LEU A 58 8.66 22.41 -11.70
N GLN A 59 7.73 21.55 -12.10
CA GLN A 59 6.59 21.90 -12.96
C GLN A 59 5.60 22.84 -12.29
N ASP A 60 5.58 22.93 -10.97
CA ASP A 60 4.73 23.88 -10.28
C ASP A 60 5.24 25.33 -10.43
N GLN A 61 6.46 25.50 -10.96
CA GLN A 61 7.00 26.81 -11.35
C GLN A 61 6.52 27.15 -12.77
N GLY A 62 5.89 28.32 -12.93
CA GLY A 62 5.25 28.73 -14.18
C GLY A 62 6.15 28.75 -15.43
N ASP A 63 7.47 28.80 -15.25
CA ASP A 63 8.45 28.81 -16.36
C ASP A 63 8.76 27.41 -16.91
N ASN A 64 8.34 26.32 -16.25
CA ASN A 64 8.54 24.94 -16.70
C ASN A 64 7.34 24.34 -17.44
N GLY A 65 6.27 25.11 -17.67
CA GLY A 65 5.00 24.63 -18.24
C GLY A 65 5.07 24.08 -19.67
N ASN A 66 6.20 24.22 -20.37
CA ASN A 66 6.41 23.66 -21.72
C ASN A 66 6.94 22.21 -21.71
N ARG A 67 7.07 21.58 -20.54
CA ARG A 67 7.53 20.20 -20.40
C ARG A 67 6.40 19.32 -19.91
N THR A 68 6.26 18.13 -20.50
CA THR A 68 5.32 17.12 -20.01
C THR A 68 5.81 16.61 -18.66
N PRO A 69 5.05 16.77 -17.56
CA PRO A 69 5.47 16.26 -16.27
C PRO A 69 5.36 14.72 -16.25
N GLY A 70 6.33 14.06 -15.61
CA GLY A 70 6.23 12.69 -15.14
C GLY A 70 5.68 12.62 -13.70
N ILE A 71 5.71 11.43 -13.10
CA ILE A 71 5.23 11.18 -11.73
C ILE A 71 6.21 11.78 -10.72
N GLN A 72 5.67 12.55 -9.77
CA GLN A 72 6.39 13.33 -8.76
C GLN A 72 5.57 13.40 -7.48
N GLU A 73 5.70 12.37 -6.66
CA GLU A 73 4.90 12.21 -5.45
C GLU A 73 5.70 11.54 -4.34
N ILE A 74 5.10 11.47 -3.15
CA ILE A 74 5.65 10.65 -2.07
C ILE A 74 4.78 9.40 -2.04
N ALA A 75 5.42 8.26 -2.28
CA ALA A 75 4.77 6.97 -2.51
C ALA A 75 5.08 5.99 -1.37
N PRO A 76 4.24 4.97 -1.17
CA PRO A 76 4.38 3.96 -0.12
C PRO A 76 5.51 2.94 -0.34
N LYS A 77 6.61 3.31 -1.02
CA LYS A 77 7.80 2.46 -1.14
C LYS A 77 8.66 2.61 0.12
N SER A 78 8.83 1.53 0.87
CA SER A 78 9.66 1.55 2.09
C SER A 78 11.14 1.76 1.77
N ASP A 79 11.76 2.74 2.44
CA ASP A 79 13.20 2.96 2.44
C ASP A 79 13.91 2.09 3.50
N PRO A 80 15.23 1.82 3.40
CA PRO A 80 15.93 0.92 4.33
C PRO A 80 16.14 1.46 5.75
N VAL A 81 15.83 2.73 6.01
CA VAL A 81 16.13 3.41 7.28
C VAL A 81 14.87 3.61 8.12
N HIS A 82 13.81 4.19 7.54
CA HIS A 82 12.60 4.56 8.27
C HIS A 82 11.37 3.73 7.89
N LEU A 83 11.39 3.03 6.75
CA LEU A 83 10.32 2.16 6.26
C LEU A 83 8.97 2.89 6.19
N ASN A 84 8.98 4.17 5.78
CA ASN A 84 7.82 5.05 5.94
C ASN A 84 7.35 5.72 4.63
N GLY A 85 7.98 5.40 3.50
CA GLY A 85 7.70 5.99 2.20
C GLY A 85 8.99 6.40 1.49
N SER A 86 8.84 6.96 0.29
CA SER A 86 9.96 7.56 -0.45
C SER A 86 9.46 8.56 -1.48
N LEU A 87 10.33 9.47 -1.93
CA LEU A 87 10.05 10.33 -3.08
C LEU A 87 10.06 9.47 -4.36
N HIS A 88 8.92 9.35 -5.03
CA HIS A 88 8.76 8.65 -6.29
C HIS A 88 8.93 9.62 -7.47
N LEU A 89 9.90 9.29 -8.32
CA LEU A 89 10.18 10.01 -9.55
C LEU A 89 10.17 9.02 -10.71
N ALA A 90 9.14 9.13 -11.56
CA ALA A 90 9.04 8.32 -12.77
C ALA A 90 8.79 9.16 -14.01
N VAL A 91 9.32 8.71 -15.13
CA VAL A 91 9.11 9.33 -16.45
C VAL A 91 8.91 8.26 -17.51
N THR A 92 8.12 8.61 -18.51
CA THR A 92 8.07 7.93 -19.81
C THR A 92 8.58 8.89 -20.91
N ASN A 93 8.37 8.54 -22.18
CA ASN A 93 8.87 9.28 -23.33
C ASN A 93 8.59 10.80 -23.23
N ASP A 94 9.65 11.60 -23.38
CA ASP A 94 9.63 13.07 -23.36
C ASP A 94 9.10 13.72 -22.07
N GLN A 95 8.89 12.94 -20.99
CA GLN A 95 8.51 13.45 -19.68
C GLN A 95 9.73 13.89 -18.85
N GLN A 96 9.45 14.67 -17.82
CA GLN A 96 10.43 15.03 -16.80
C GLN A 96 9.80 14.99 -15.40
N SER A 97 10.55 14.45 -14.44
CA SER A 97 10.17 14.36 -13.04
C SER A 97 11.27 14.95 -12.15
N GLN A 98 10.94 16.00 -11.37
CA GLN A 98 11.90 16.78 -10.59
C GLN A 98 11.31 17.35 -9.30
N ALA A 99 11.88 16.97 -8.16
CA ALA A 99 11.64 17.63 -6.88
C ALA A 99 12.89 18.39 -6.44
N ALA A 100 12.72 19.61 -5.90
CA ALA A 100 13.84 20.43 -5.48
C ALA A 100 13.65 21.07 -4.11
N HIS A 101 14.79 21.29 -3.47
CA HIS A 101 14.95 22.11 -2.29
C HIS A 101 15.96 23.22 -2.56
N PHE A 102 15.52 24.48 -2.48
CA PHE A 102 16.42 25.63 -2.56
C PHE A 102 16.81 26.10 -1.16
N PHE A 103 18.08 26.49 -1.01
CA PHE A 103 18.55 27.01 0.26
C PHE A 103 17.83 28.30 0.63
N THR A 104 17.52 28.44 1.91
CA THR A 104 16.77 29.58 2.45
C THR A 104 17.72 30.61 3.08
N PRO A 105 17.52 31.92 2.85
CA PRO A 105 16.52 32.53 1.97
C PRO A 105 16.76 32.23 0.48
N PRO A 106 15.72 32.24 -0.39
CA PRO A 106 15.89 31.98 -1.82
C PRO A 106 17.00 32.83 -2.45
N GLY A 107 17.82 32.20 -3.29
CA GLY A 107 19.02 32.82 -3.87
C GLY A 107 20.27 32.69 -3.00
N THR A 108 20.18 32.04 -1.85
CA THR A 108 21.36 31.65 -1.06
C THR A 108 22.19 30.64 -1.83
N VAL A 109 23.49 30.92 -1.98
CA VAL A 109 24.46 30.02 -2.60
C VAL A 109 25.39 29.49 -1.51
N LYS A 110 25.48 28.17 -1.39
CA LYS A 110 26.39 27.47 -0.46
C LYS A 110 27.63 27.01 -1.22
N PRO A 111 28.85 27.26 -0.72
CA PRO A 111 30.06 26.76 -1.35
C PRO A 111 30.02 25.23 -1.53
N LEU A 112 30.43 24.72 -2.69
CA LEU A 112 30.44 23.27 -2.95
C LEU A 112 31.36 22.54 -1.96
N GLN A 113 32.48 23.14 -1.56
CA GLN A 113 33.36 22.58 -0.53
C GLN A 113 32.61 22.38 0.79
N GLN A 114 31.77 23.33 1.19
CA GLN A 114 30.99 23.22 2.42
C GLN A 114 30.02 22.03 2.35
N LEU A 115 29.28 21.91 1.24
CA LEU A 115 28.36 20.79 1.04
C LEU A 115 29.11 19.44 1.05
N LEU A 116 30.27 19.38 0.42
CA LEU A 116 31.13 18.20 0.41
C LEU A 116 31.62 17.85 1.83
N ASP A 117 32.10 18.82 2.60
CA ASP A 117 32.58 18.63 3.97
C ASP A 117 31.47 18.16 4.92
N GLN A 118 30.23 18.63 4.69
CA GLN A 118 29.04 18.22 5.43
C GLN A 118 28.50 16.85 4.99
N GLY A 119 29.04 16.26 3.92
CA GLY A 119 28.73 14.90 3.49
C GLY A 119 27.37 14.77 2.81
N VAL A 120 27.25 15.24 1.56
CA VAL A 120 26.04 15.00 0.77
C VAL A 120 25.85 13.51 0.49
N SER A 121 24.67 12.97 0.79
CA SER A 121 24.32 11.57 0.51
C SER A 121 22.82 11.40 0.25
N TYR A 122 22.42 10.27 -0.31
CA TYR A 122 21.02 9.89 -0.46
C TYR A 122 20.90 8.38 -0.66
N TRP A 123 19.72 7.83 -0.37
CA TRP A 123 19.33 6.49 -0.77
C TRP A 123 18.58 6.56 -2.09
N ALA A 124 18.83 5.59 -2.98
CA ALA A 124 18.18 5.47 -4.26
C ALA A 124 17.79 4.02 -4.56
N TYR A 125 16.65 3.87 -5.23
CA TYR A 125 16.16 2.61 -5.78
C TYR A 125 15.74 2.84 -7.22
N THR A 126 16.04 1.90 -8.11
CA THR A 126 15.59 1.93 -9.50
C THR A 126 14.76 0.68 -9.76
N ASP A 127 13.50 0.86 -10.11
CA ASP A 127 12.51 -0.20 -10.19
C ASP A 127 12.43 -0.78 -11.61
N THR A 128 12.74 -2.06 -11.79
CA THR A 128 12.67 -2.70 -13.12
C THR A 128 11.39 -3.48 -13.36
N GLU A 129 10.50 -3.58 -12.36
CA GLU A 129 9.26 -4.35 -12.49
C GLU A 129 8.26 -3.66 -13.44
N SER A 130 8.35 -2.34 -13.61
CA SER A 130 7.58 -1.67 -14.66
C SER A 130 8.10 -2.14 -16.03
N GLU A 131 7.23 -2.77 -16.83
CA GLU A 131 7.54 -3.31 -18.17
C GLU A 131 8.12 -2.27 -19.15
N GLU A 132 8.10 -0.98 -18.78
CA GLU A 132 8.56 0.14 -19.57
C GLU A 132 10.00 0.61 -19.23
N ASN A 133 10.62 0.13 -18.13
CA ASN A 133 11.88 0.68 -17.63
C ASN A 133 13.09 0.26 -18.48
N SER A 134 13.26 1.00 -19.58
CA SER A 134 14.32 0.82 -20.57
C SER A 134 15.65 1.47 -20.17
N LEU A 135 15.67 2.22 -19.06
CA LEU A 135 16.81 3.04 -18.64
C LEU A 135 17.22 2.82 -17.18
N ALA A 136 16.95 1.63 -16.65
CA ALA A 136 17.30 1.24 -15.28
C ALA A 136 18.79 1.40 -14.94
N ASN A 137 19.68 1.50 -15.94
CA ASN A 137 21.12 1.73 -15.75
C ASN A 137 21.52 3.17 -15.41
N PHE A 138 20.57 4.12 -15.37
CA PHE A 138 20.85 5.52 -15.02
C PHE A 138 20.57 5.83 -13.55
N GLY A 139 19.42 5.38 -13.04
CA GLY A 139 18.92 5.69 -11.70
C GLY A 139 18.55 7.17 -11.50
N PRO A 140 18.12 7.57 -10.29
CA PRO A 140 17.74 8.94 -9.99
C PRO A 140 18.97 9.83 -9.77
N ASN A 141 19.03 10.94 -10.51
CA ASN A 141 20.15 11.89 -10.43
C ASN A 141 19.96 12.89 -9.31
N LEU A 142 21.06 13.24 -8.63
CA LEU A 142 21.10 14.38 -7.72
C LEU A 142 21.80 15.56 -8.40
N GLN A 143 21.11 16.68 -8.54
CA GLN A 143 21.59 17.85 -9.27
C GLN A 143 21.79 19.06 -8.37
N PHE A 144 22.84 19.82 -8.64
CA PHE A 144 23.19 21.07 -7.97
C PHE A 144 23.12 22.24 -8.96
N PRO A 145 22.07 23.08 -8.89
CA PRO A 145 22.02 24.35 -9.60
C PRO A 145 23.15 25.24 -9.10
N SER A 146 24.19 25.44 -9.92
CA SER A 146 25.46 26.01 -9.50
C SER A 146 25.81 27.26 -10.30
N ASP A 147 26.51 28.19 -9.65
CA ASP A 147 27.11 29.35 -10.33
C ASP A 147 28.60 29.13 -10.50
N CYS A 148 29.05 29.02 -11.76
CA CYS A 148 30.45 28.81 -12.12
C CYS A 148 30.97 29.92 -13.04
N GLY A 149 30.59 31.18 -12.74
CA GLY A 149 30.74 32.32 -13.64
C GLY A 149 29.55 32.45 -14.61
N GLY A 150 28.41 31.87 -14.24
CA GLY A 150 27.24 31.62 -15.06
C GLY A 150 26.49 30.39 -14.54
N PHE A 151 25.16 30.38 -14.76
CA PHE A 151 24.31 29.28 -14.32
C PHE A 151 24.66 27.98 -15.05
N THR A 152 24.89 26.90 -14.29
CA THR A 152 24.99 25.53 -14.78
C THR A 152 24.28 24.59 -13.81
N THR A 153 24.12 23.33 -14.22
CA THR A 153 23.67 22.26 -13.34
C THR A 153 24.76 21.20 -13.29
N LEU A 154 25.21 20.86 -12.09
CA LEU A 154 26.13 19.74 -11.86
C LEU A 154 25.28 18.52 -11.46
N SER A 155 25.39 17.42 -12.21
CA SER A 155 24.57 16.23 -12.02
C SER A 155 25.42 15.07 -11.55
N PHE A 156 25.09 14.51 -10.39
CA PHE A 156 25.57 13.21 -9.95
C PHE A 156 24.63 12.14 -10.50
N GLU A 157 25.18 11.21 -11.28
CA GLU A 157 24.43 10.09 -11.87
C GLU A 157 24.86 8.78 -11.21
N PRO A 158 23.94 7.99 -10.60
CA PRO A 158 24.25 6.68 -10.05
C PRO A 158 24.96 5.75 -11.02
N GLY A 159 24.53 5.71 -12.30
CA GLY A 159 25.15 4.88 -13.33
C GLY A 159 26.62 5.20 -13.64
N ARG A 160 27.19 6.29 -13.11
CA ARG A 160 28.60 6.71 -13.28
C ARG A 160 29.41 6.66 -12.00
N ASN A 161 28.76 6.41 -10.88
CA ASN A 161 29.35 6.48 -9.56
C ASN A 161 29.16 5.14 -8.86
N LYS A 162 29.93 4.94 -7.79
CA LYS A 162 29.78 3.77 -6.93
C LYS A 162 29.00 4.15 -5.68
N ASP A 163 28.23 3.20 -5.15
CA ASP A 163 27.59 3.34 -3.85
C ASP A 163 28.61 3.32 -2.70
N THR A 164 28.17 3.47 -1.46
CA THR A 164 29.03 3.42 -0.27
C THR A 164 29.70 2.06 -0.03
N GLN A 165 29.25 1.01 -0.72
CA GLN A 165 29.83 -0.33 -0.68
C GLN A 165 30.80 -0.59 -1.85
N GLY A 166 30.93 0.36 -2.78
CA GLY A 166 31.81 0.26 -3.95
C GLY A 166 31.21 -0.45 -5.16
N ASN A 167 29.91 -0.74 -5.12
CA ASN A 167 29.16 -1.37 -6.22
C ASN A 167 28.73 -0.31 -7.24
N GLY A 168 28.59 -0.71 -8.51
CA GLY A 168 27.87 0.10 -9.50
C GLY A 168 26.36 0.10 -9.21
N LEU A 169 25.59 0.84 -10.01
CA LEU A 169 24.13 0.81 -9.93
C LEU A 169 23.58 -0.62 -10.06
N GLN A 170 22.74 -1.02 -9.12
CA GLN A 170 22.04 -2.30 -9.05
C GLN A 170 20.54 -2.00 -8.97
N PRO A 171 19.80 -2.21 -10.07
CA PRO A 171 18.34 -2.09 -10.04
C PRO A 171 17.72 -3.08 -9.05
N ASP A 172 16.50 -2.77 -8.62
CA ASP A 172 15.72 -3.53 -7.62
C ASP A 172 16.43 -3.71 -6.28
N THR A 173 17.36 -2.82 -5.98
CA THR A 173 18.12 -2.80 -4.73
C THR A 173 18.27 -1.36 -4.27
N TRP A 174 17.99 -1.13 -2.99
CA TRP A 174 18.29 0.16 -2.37
C TRP A 174 19.81 0.34 -2.23
N GLN A 175 20.34 1.42 -2.76
CA GLN A 175 21.75 1.77 -2.66
C GLN A 175 21.94 3.15 -2.04
N GLN A 176 22.90 3.25 -1.12
CA GLN A 176 23.28 4.51 -0.52
C GLN A 176 24.44 5.12 -1.31
N TYR A 177 24.27 6.36 -1.78
CA TYR A 177 25.32 7.12 -2.44
C TYR A 177 25.81 8.23 -1.51
N LYS A 178 27.13 8.39 -1.43
CA LYS A 178 27.76 9.51 -0.72
C LYS A 178 28.70 10.22 -1.68
N LEU A 179 28.49 11.52 -1.86
CA LEU A 179 29.31 12.33 -2.74
C LEU A 179 30.66 12.60 -2.07
N THR A 180 31.72 12.42 -2.85
CA THR A 180 33.11 12.67 -2.47
C THR A 180 33.76 13.61 -3.50
N GLY A 181 34.96 14.11 -3.21
CA GLY A 181 35.70 14.92 -4.20
C GLY A 181 35.98 14.19 -5.51
N ASP A 182 35.99 12.86 -5.50
CA ASP A 182 36.23 12.00 -6.67
C ASP A 182 34.94 11.60 -7.39
N SER A 183 33.77 11.92 -6.84
CA SER A 183 32.49 11.63 -7.47
C SER A 183 32.40 12.30 -8.84
N VAL A 184 32.01 11.53 -9.85
CA VAL A 184 31.89 12.00 -11.22
C VAL A 184 30.62 12.82 -11.36
N MET A 185 30.79 14.08 -11.74
CA MET A 185 29.73 15.05 -11.97
C MET A 185 29.68 15.42 -13.45
N ARG A 186 28.47 15.54 -13.99
CA ARG A 186 28.22 16.05 -15.34
C ARG A 186 27.74 17.49 -15.30
N THR A 187 28.33 18.35 -16.12
CA THR A 187 27.87 19.74 -16.26
C THR A 187 26.87 19.93 -17.41
N SER A 188 25.78 20.67 -17.20
CA SER A 188 24.82 20.98 -18.27
C SER A 188 25.32 22.06 -19.25
N ARG A 189 26.35 22.82 -18.87
CA ARG A 189 26.97 23.89 -19.69
C ARG A 189 28.48 23.84 -19.63
N ALA A 190 29.15 24.59 -20.50
CA ALA A 190 30.60 24.70 -20.45
C ALA A 190 31.04 25.42 -19.15
N VAL A 191 32.00 24.83 -18.42
CA VAL A 191 32.48 25.30 -17.12
C VAL A 191 33.99 25.06 -17.04
N ALA A 192 34.77 26.07 -16.66
CA ALA A 192 36.22 25.94 -16.41
C ALA A 192 37.02 25.18 -17.50
N GLY A 193 36.70 25.43 -18.77
CA GLY A 193 37.37 24.78 -19.90
C GLY A 193 36.80 23.40 -20.30
N LEU A 194 35.86 22.86 -19.53
CA LEU A 194 35.08 21.70 -19.92
C LEU A 194 33.92 22.12 -20.83
N PRO A 195 33.62 21.38 -21.91
CA PRO A 195 32.44 21.61 -22.73
C PRO A 195 31.15 21.21 -21.98
N ALA A 196 29.99 21.61 -22.50
CA ALA A 196 28.71 21.14 -21.98
C ALA A 196 28.61 19.59 -22.08
N ASN A 197 27.93 18.97 -21.11
CA ASN A 197 27.80 17.53 -20.92
C ASN A 197 29.12 16.78 -20.66
N ALA A 198 30.20 17.49 -20.34
CA ALA A 198 31.44 16.87 -19.90
C ALA A 198 31.30 16.31 -18.48
N ASP A 199 32.02 15.21 -18.24
CA ASP A 199 32.13 14.55 -16.94
C ASP A 199 33.49 14.93 -16.30
N ALA A 200 33.49 15.29 -15.02
CA ALA A 200 34.70 15.59 -14.24
C ALA A 200 34.46 15.31 -12.74
N PRO A 201 35.51 15.10 -11.93
CA PRO A 201 35.34 14.89 -10.49
C PRO A 201 34.76 16.15 -9.80
N LEU A 202 33.97 15.98 -8.75
CA LEU A 202 33.37 17.07 -7.98
C LEU A 202 34.41 18.09 -7.49
N SER A 203 35.61 17.63 -7.12
CA SER A 203 36.75 18.48 -6.74
C SER A 203 37.12 19.53 -7.80
N HIS A 204 37.01 19.20 -9.09
CA HIS A 204 37.22 20.17 -10.17
C HIS A 204 36.19 21.31 -10.12
N PHE A 205 34.93 20.99 -9.84
CA PHE A 205 33.87 21.98 -9.76
C PHE A 205 33.90 22.79 -8.46
N VAL A 206 34.40 22.21 -7.37
CA VAL A 206 34.64 22.92 -6.11
C VAL A 206 35.61 24.09 -6.32
N GLU A 207 36.64 23.91 -7.16
CA GLU A 207 37.58 24.98 -7.50
C GLU A 207 36.99 26.01 -8.49
N ALA A 208 36.12 25.55 -9.39
CA ALA A 208 35.59 26.35 -10.50
C ALA A 208 34.32 27.16 -10.19
N CYS A 209 33.54 26.74 -9.19
CA CYS A 209 32.19 27.27 -8.94
C CYS A 209 32.11 28.02 -7.61
N ALA A 210 31.33 29.10 -7.58
CA ALA A 210 31.05 29.86 -6.36
C ALA A 210 30.25 29.04 -5.34
N GLY A 211 29.39 28.14 -5.82
CA GLY A 211 28.57 27.26 -4.98
C GLY A 211 27.30 26.79 -5.69
N ALA A 212 26.43 26.14 -4.92
CA ALA A 212 25.10 25.68 -5.33
C ALA A 212 23.98 26.43 -4.61
N GLY A 213 22.86 26.67 -5.31
CA GLY A 213 21.66 27.32 -4.76
C GLY A 213 20.64 26.36 -4.13
N GLY A 214 20.87 25.05 -4.27
CA GLY A 214 19.97 24.02 -3.76
C GLY A 214 20.32 22.64 -4.28
N VAL A 215 19.40 21.71 -4.09
CA VAL A 215 19.49 20.31 -4.50
C VAL A 215 18.22 19.92 -5.24
N ILE A 216 18.36 19.16 -6.33
CA ILE A 216 17.24 18.66 -7.13
C ILE A 216 17.39 17.14 -7.28
N ALA A 217 16.39 16.38 -6.85
CA ALA A 217 16.23 14.98 -7.24
C ALA A 217 15.54 14.94 -8.60
N ASN A 218 16.15 14.27 -9.58
CA ASN A 218 15.77 14.39 -10.98
C ASN A 218 15.79 13.07 -11.74
N VAL A 219 14.72 12.85 -12.50
CA VAL A 219 14.62 11.84 -13.55
C VAL A 219 14.20 12.53 -14.88
N GLY A 220 15.03 12.42 -15.93
CA GLY A 220 14.81 13.04 -17.26
C GLY A 220 15.36 14.47 -17.42
N ARG A 221 15.46 15.11 -18.59
CA ARG A 221 14.96 14.80 -19.95
C ARG A 221 15.89 13.86 -20.71
N LEU A 222 15.38 12.68 -21.01
CA LEU A 222 16.09 11.66 -21.79
C LEU A 222 16.26 12.17 -23.22
N GLY A 223 17.41 11.90 -23.84
CA GLY A 223 17.72 12.38 -25.19
C GLY A 223 16.75 11.86 -26.26
N PRO A 224 16.87 12.33 -27.51
CA PRO A 224 16.07 11.81 -28.63
C PRO A 224 16.35 10.31 -28.79
N GLY A 225 15.36 9.49 -28.43
CA GLY A 225 15.49 8.03 -28.31
C GLY A 225 14.41 7.38 -27.46
N GLY A 226 13.75 8.15 -26.58
CA GLY A 226 12.70 7.63 -25.71
C GLY A 226 13.26 6.72 -24.60
N GLY A 227 12.41 6.43 -23.62
CA GLY A 227 12.70 5.54 -22.52
C GLY A 227 11.77 5.81 -21.34
N SER A 228 11.63 4.82 -20.47
CA SER A 228 11.04 5.01 -19.16
C SER A 228 12.06 4.72 -18.06
N LEU A 229 11.85 5.36 -16.92
CA LEU A 229 12.65 5.20 -15.72
C LEU A 229 11.73 5.43 -14.53
N ASP A 230 11.65 4.44 -13.65
CA ASP A 230 10.91 4.47 -12.39
C ASP A 230 11.91 4.35 -11.23
N THR A 231 11.87 5.31 -10.31
CA THR A 231 12.86 5.43 -9.24
C THR A 231 12.26 5.98 -7.96
N TYR A 232 12.89 5.59 -6.86
CA TYR A 232 12.60 6.11 -5.53
C TYR A 232 13.87 6.71 -4.93
N VAL A 233 13.71 7.81 -4.22
CA VAL A 233 14.78 8.52 -3.54
C VAL A 233 14.35 8.79 -2.12
N ASP A 234 15.26 8.63 -1.18
CA ASP A 234 14.98 9.00 0.20
C ASP A 234 16.24 9.39 0.98
N ASN A 235 16.04 9.94 2.19
CA ASN A 235 17.09 10.28 3.13
C ASN A 235 18.18 11.18 2.51
N ILE A 236 17.74 12.14 1.70
CA ILE A 236 18.64 13.09 1.03
C ILE A 236 19.27 13.98 2.09
N THR A 237 20.57 13.84 2.30
CA THR A 237 21.32 14.55 3.33
C THR A 237 22.19 15.63 2.71
N PHE A 238 22.05 16.87 3.18
CA PHE A 238 22.93 18.00 2.84
C PHE A 238 22.81 19.09 3.90
N ASP A 239 23.85 19.92 4.05
CA ASP A 239 23.88 21.03 5.03
C ASP A 239 23.50 20.60 6.47
N GLY A 240 23.88 19.37 6.86
CA GLY A 240 23.58 18.78 8.17
C GLY A 240 22.11 18.41 8.40
N THR A 241 21.29 18.40 7.34
CA THR A 241 19.88 18.00 7.38
C THR A 241 19.66 16.78 6.50
N THR A 242 19.02 15.74 7.05
CA THR A 242 18.52 14.59 6.30
C THR A 242 17.03 14.78 6.04
N TRP A 243 16.65 14.78 4.76
CA TRP A 243 15.26 14.88 4.33
C TRP A 243 14.70 13.49 4.11
N ASP A 244 13.71 13.12 4.94
CA ASP A 244 13.00 11.84 4.96
C ASP A 244 11.63 12.02 4.28
N PHE A 245 11.31 11.24 3.26
CA PHE A 245 10.07 11.38 2.49
C PHE A 245 9.07 10.31 2.91
N ALA A 246 8.11 10.68 3.74
CA ALA A 246 7.18 9.74 4.36
C ALA A 246 5.75 9.89 3.84
N VAL A 247 5.05 8.78 3.64
CA VAL A 247 3.59 8.80 3.47
C VAL A 247 2.91 9.12 4.81
N THR A 248 1.65 9.58 4.74
CA THR A 248 0.87 9.86 5.96
C THR A 248 0.33 8.61 6.62
N GLY A 249 -0.01 7.60 5.83
CA GLY A 249 -0.44 6.31 6.31
C GLY A 249 0.67 5.61 7.07
N ARG A 250 0.38 5.19 8.31
CA ARG A 250 1.30 4.38 9.11
C ARG A 250 0.59 3.13 9.56
N ALA A 251 1.28 2.00 9.48
CA ALA A 251 0.77 0.78 10.07
C ALA A 251 0.58 0.96 11.58
N THR A 252 -0.45 0.28 12.09
CA THR A 252 -0.81 0.25 13.51
C THR A 252 -0.69 -1.17 14.01
N ALA A 253 -0.29 -1.32 15.27
CA ALA A 253 -0.29 -2.60 15.97
C ALA A 253 -1.39 -2.63 17.03
N ALA A 254 -1.94 -3.82 17.26
CA ALA A 254 -2.79 -4.16 18.39
C ALA A 254 -2.28 -5.45 19.01
N LEU A 255 -2.46 -5.58 20.32
CA LEU A 255 -2.04 -6.74 21.10
C LEU A 255 -3.15 -7.05 22.11
N ALA A 256 -3.56 -8.31 22.16
CA ALA A 256 -4.48 -8.84 23.15
C ALA A 256 -3.79 -9.94 23.94
N THR A 257 -3.66 -9.74 25.25
CA THR A 257 -3.09 -10.74 26.17
C THR A 257 -4.16 -11.24 27.14
N PRO A 258 -4.01 -12.43 27.74
CA PRO A 258 -4.90 -12.88 28.79
C PRO A 258 -4.76 -11.96 30.00
N GLU A 259 -5.87 -11.67 30.70
CA GLU A 259 -5.82 -10.85 31.94
C GLU A 259 -4.90 -11.49 32.99
N GLU A 260 -4.92 -12.82 33.08
CA GLU A 260 -4.19 -13.60 34.07
C GLU A 260 -3.67 -14.92 33.47
N ILE A 261 -2.47 -15.29 33.90
CA ILE A 261 -1.81 -16.58 33.69
C ILE A 261 -1.52 -17.16 35.07
N VAL A 262 -2.07 -18.32 35.36
CA VAL A 262 -1.80 -19.04 36.60
C VAL A 262 -0.56 -19.90 36.40
N ALA A 263 0.41 -19.79 37.29
CA ALA A 263 1.65 -20.54 37.26
C ALA A 263 1.36 -22.05 37.42
N GLY A 264 1.77 -22.85 36.43
CA GLY A 264 1.50 -24.29 36.39
C GLY A 264 0.23 -24.71 35.64
N ASP A 265 -0.62 -23.76 35.22
CA ASP A 265 -1.83 -24.04 34.43
C ASP A 265 -1.53 -24.19 32.93
N ASP A 266 -2.57 -24.54 32.17
CA ASP A 266 -2.54 -24.64 30.71
C ASP A 266 -2.25 -23.29 30.02
N ALA A 267 -1.73 -23.40 28.79
CA ALA A 267 -1.38 -22.28 27.95
C ALA A 267 -2.57 -21.31 27.70
N ARG A 268 -2.31 -20.00 27.77
CA ARG A 268 -3.31 -18.95 27.61
C ARG A 268 -3.11 -18.22 26.28
N PRO A 269 -4.16 -18.01 25.46
CA PRO A 269 -4.02 -17.42 24.14
C PRO A 269 -3.75 -15.91 24.21
N ALA A 270 -2.93 -15.43 23.28
CA ALA A 270 -2.67 -14.04 22.99
C ALA A 270 -2.60 -13.83 21.46
N ASP A 271 -2.91 -12.62 21.01
CA ASP A 271 -2.97 -12.26 19.59
C ASP A 271 -2.26 -10.92 19.37
N ALA A 272 -1.30 -10.91 18.45
CA ALA A 272 -0.70 -9.68 17.93
C ALA A 272 -1.22 -9.45 16.52
N SER A 273 -1.74 -8.25 16.25
CA SER A 273 -2.21 -7.89 14.91
C SER A 273 -1.64 -6.56 14.45
N TYR A 274 -1.40 -6.46 13.16
CA TYR A 274 -0.93 -5.28 12.47
C TYR A 274 -1.90 -4.94 11.35
N SER A 275 -2.18 -3.66 11.17
CA SER A 275 -3.04 -3.16 10.09
C SER A 275 -2.34 -2.00 9.41
N ASN A 276 -2.21 -2.09 8.10
CA ASN A 276 -1.60 -1.06 7.28
C ASN A 276 -2.71 -0.28 6.55
N PRO A 277 -2.78 1.06 6.66
CA PRO A 277 -3.76 1.81 5.89
C PRO A 277 -3.47 1.73 4.39
N GLY A 278 -4.46 2.04 3.55
CA GLY A 278 -4.33 1.97 2.08
C GLY A 278 -3.28 2.92 1.50
N ASP A 279 -2.94 3.97 2.22
CA ASP A 279 -1.87 4.93 1.88
C ASP A 279 -0.57 4.69 2.67
N GLY A 280 -0.46 3.57 3.41
CA GLY A 280 0.72 3.20 4.18
C GLY A 280 1.76 2.44 3.33
N PRO A 281 3.01 2.34 3.79
CA PRO A 281 4.09 1.73 3.02
C PRO A 281 3.99 0.20 2.98
N GLU A 282 4.52 -0.45 1.94
CA GLU A 282 4.63 -1.91 1.93
C GLU A 282 5.74 -2.37 2.90
N TYR A 283 5.43 -3.34 3.76
CA TYR A 283 6.43 -3.98 4.63
C TYR A 283 6.74 -5.38 4.12
N ALA A 284 7.92 -5.57 3.53
CA ALA A 284 8.33 -6.86 2.94
C ALA A 284 8.97 -7.82 3.95
N GLY A 285 8.66 -9.11 3.83
CA GLY A 285 9.26 -10.17 4.65
C GLY A 285 9.02 -9.96 6.15
N ILE A 286 7.76 -9.76 6.53
CA ILE A 286 7.40 -9.32 7.88
C ILE A 286 7.46 -10.42 8.94
N GLY A 287 7.84 -10.00 10.15
CA GLY A 287 7.94 -10.80 11.36
C GLY A 287 7.31 -10.12 12.58
N THR A 288 7.35 -10.78 13.74
CA THR A 288 6.99 -10.17 15.02
C THR A 288 8.07 -10.40 16.05
N HIS A 289 8.65 -9.31 16.54
CA HIS A 289 9.53 -9.33 17.69
C HIS A 289 8.70 -9.23 18.97
N LEU A 290 8.92 -10.14 19.90
CA LEU A 290 8.28 -10.20 21.21
C LEU A 290 9.27 -9.73 22.29
N THR A 291 8.82 -8.80 23.14
CA THR A 291 9.52 -8.39 24.36
C THR A 291 8.62 -8.59 25.57
N LEU A 292 9.17 -9.22 26.60
CA LEU A 292 8.48 -9.61 27.82
C LEU A 292 9.23 -9.04 29.02
N ASP A 293 8.59 -8.13 29.75
CA ASP A 293 9.14 -7.49 30.94
C ASP A 293 8.33 -7.92 32.17
N GLY A 294 8.88 -8.91 32.87
CA GLY A 294 8.22 -9.61 33.97
C GLY A 294 8.66 -9.17 35.36
N PRO A 295 8.08 -9.79 36.41
CA PRO A 295 8.54 -9.55 37.77
C PRO A 295 10.00 -9.98 37.98
N HIS A 296 10.67 -9.32 38.92
CA HIS A 296 12.07 -9.60 39.23
C HIS A 296 12.30 -11.09 39.54
N GLY A 297 13.22 -11.71 38.79
CA GLY A 297 13.58 -13.11 38.92
C GLY A 297 12.83 -14.05 37.98
N LEU A 298 11.99 -13.53 37.07
CA LEU A 298 11.42 -14.32 35.98
C LEU A 298 12.53 -14.67 34.97
N GLY A 299 12.86 -15.96 34.86
CA GLY A 299 13.82 -16.48 33.88
C GLY A 299 13.17 -16.94 32.56
N ALA A 300 13.98 -17.12 31.52
CA ALA A 300 13.52 -17.63 30.22
C ALA A 300 12.93 -19.05 30.30
N GLU A 301 13.43 -19.87 31.23
CA GLU A 301 12.96 -21.24 31.48
C GLU A 301 11.62 -21.32 32.21
N GLN A 302 11.16 -20.20 32.78
CA GLN A 302 9.93 -20.13 33.58
C GLN A 302 8.73 -19.63 32.79
N LEU A 303 8.93 -19.24 31.53
CA LEU A 303 7.88 -18.78 30.63
C LEU A 303 8.04 -19.48 29.29
N THR A 304 7.02 -20.20 28.87
CA THR A 304 6.96 -20.82 27.55
C THR A 304 6.06 -19.98 26.66
N VAL A 305 6.56 -19.65 25.48
CA VAL A 305 5.79 -19.00 24.42
C VAL A 305 5.70 -19.99 23.26
N VAL A 306 4.49 -20.30 22.80
CA VAL A 306 4.27 -21.15 21.62
C VAL A 306 3.50 -20.36 20.59
N SER A 307 4.02 -20.29 19.36
CA SER A 307 3.36 -19.67 18.22
C SER A 307 3.39 -20.63 17.05
N GLU A 308 2.26 -20.77 16.33
CA GLU A 308 2.12 -21.70 15.21
C GLU A 308 2.51 -23.17 15.53
N GLY A 309 2.36 -23.57 16.80
CA GLY A 309 2.72 -24.91 17.28
C GLY A 309 4.20 -25.14 17.55
N GLU A 310 5.06 -24.12 17.38
CA GLU A 310 6.48 -24.16 17.71
C GLU A 310 6.79 -23.29 18.94
N GLU A 311 7.69 -23.80 19.80
CA GLU A 311 8.17 -23.05 20.95
C GLU A 311 9.12 -21.94 20.49
N VAL A 312 8.88 -20.72 20.97
CA VAL A 312 9.68 -19.54 20.67
C VAL A 312 10.85 -19.49 21.65
N GLU A 313 12.07 -19.48 21.11
CA GLU A 313 13.28 -19.34 21.92
C GLU A 313 13.34 -17.94 22.56
N LEU A 314 13.25 -17.90 23.90
CA LEU A 314 13.38 -16.66 24.67
C LEU A 314 14.83 -16.44 25.10
N THR A 315 15.36 -15.26 24.77
CA THR A 315 16.68 -14.80 25.20
C THR A 315 16.53 -13.75 26.31
N GLU A 316 17.19 -13.97 27.44
CA GLU A 316 17.26 -12.99 28.53
C GLU A 316 18.25 -11.87 28.20
N GLN A 317 17.79 -10.63 28.31
CA GLN A 317 18.56 -9.42 28.08
C GLN A 317 19.22 -8.92 29.38
N PRO A 318 20.29 -8.09 29.32
CA PRO A 318 20.99 -7.62 30.52
C PRO A 318 20.15 -6.80 31.52
N ASN A 319 19.01 -6.27 31.09
CA ASN A 319 18.04 -5.55 31.90
C ASN A 319 16.98 -6.48 32.54
N GLY A 320 17.05 -7.80 32.30
CA GLY A 320 16.10 -8.81 32.79
C GLY A 320 14.87 -9.00 31.91
N THR A 321 14.73 -8.29 30.79
CA THR A 321 13.62 -8.55 29.85
C THR A 321 13.92 -9.79 29.00
N LEU A 322 12.89 -10.55 28.65
CA LEU A 322 13.00 -11.68 27.74
C LEU A 322 12.58 -11.24 26.33
N THR A 323 13.31 -11.68 25.31
CA THR A 323 13.00 -11.37 23.91
C THR A 323 12.97 -12.62 23.06
N GLY A 324 12.07 -12.70 22.09
CA GLY A 324 12.02 -13.77 21.11
C GLY A 324 11.37 -13.29 19.81
N ASP A 325 11.52 -14.04 18.74
CA ASP A 325 10.86 -13.73 17.45
C ASP A 325 9.76 -14.77 17.20
N LEU A 326 8.53 -14.30 16.99
CA LEU A 326 7.42 -15.18 16.68
C LEU A 326 7.53 -15.62 15.21
N PRO A 327 7.51 -16.93 14.91
CA PRO A 327 7.44 -17.41 13.54
C PRO A 327 6.13 -16.93 12.91
N THR A 328 6.24 -16.03 11.93
CA THR A 328 5.10 -15.43 11.25
C THR A 328 4.67 -16.28 10.06
N ASN A 329 3.84 -17.31 10.30
CA ASN A 329 3.02 -17.88 9.23
C ASN A 329 1.78 -17.00 9.07
N LEU A 330 1.98 -15.83 8.49
CA LEU A 330 0.98 -14.78 8.45
C LEU A 330 -0.30 -15.28 7.80
N ARG A 331 -1.43 -14.95 8.44
CA ARG A 331 -2.75 -14.93 7.85
C ARG A 331 -2.85 -14.10 6.54
N ALA A 332 -1.74 -13.54 6.02
CA ALA A 332 -1.69 -12.61 4.89
C ALA A 332 -0.51 -12.77 3.91
N GLY A 333 0.27 -13.87 3.98
CA GLY A 333 1.47 -14.00 3.12
C GLY A 333 2.69 -13.24 3.67
N GLY A 334 3.83 -13.31 2.98
CA GLY A 334 5.13 -12.83 3.50
C GLY A 334 5.28 -11.31 3.67
N ASN A 335 4.33 -10.50 3.20
CA ASN A 335 4.39 -9.05 3.20
C ASN A 335 3.12 -8.44 3.83
N LEU A 336 3.22 -7.23 4.37
CA LEU A 336 2.09 -6.40 4.79
C LEU A 336 1.91 -5.24 3.81
N GLU A 337 1.04 -5.47 2.83
CA GLU A 337 0.70 -4.53 1.76
C GLU A 337 -0.09 -3.31 2.27
N PRO A 338 -0.13 -2.20 1.51
CA PRO A 338 -1.06 -1.10 1.78
C PRO A 338 -2.52 -1.60 1.85
N GLY A 339 -3.23 -1.24 2.92
CA GLY A 339 -4.60 -1.73 3.19
C GLY A 339 -4.66 -3.14 3.80
N GLY A 340 -3.52 -3.83 3.90
CA GLY A 340 -3.42 -5.19 4.40
C GLY A 340 -3.52 -5.30 5.92
N LYS A 341 -3.66 -6.55 6.39
CA LYS A 341 -3.61 -6.91 7.80
C LYS A 341 -2.70 -8.12 7.98
N ALA A 342 -1.97 -8.15 9.09
CA ALA A 342 -1.04 -9.20 9.47
C ALA A 342 -1.20 -9.52 10.95
N GLY A 343 -0.64 -10.62 11.42
CA GLY A 343 -0.66 -10.95 12.84
C GLY A 343 -0.03 -12.30 13.14
N ALA A 344 0.14 -12.56 14.44
CA ALA A 344 0.64 -13.81 14.97
C ALA A 344 -0.22 -14.20 16.19
N ASP A 345 -0.81 -15.40 16.13
CA ASP A 345 -1.39 -16.04 17.30
C ASP A 345 -0.25 -16.67 18.11
N PHE A 346 -0.30 -16.54 19.43
CA PHE A 346 0.63 -17.23 20.32
C PHE A 346 -0.03 -17.57 21.64
N THR A 347 0.64 -18.40 22.44
CA THR A 347 0.19 -18.75 23.78
C THR A 347 1.29 -18.47 24.78
N LEU A 348 0.88 -18.13 26.00
CA LEU A 348 1.76 -17.89 27.13
C LEU A 348 1.47 -18.91 28.22
N THR A 349 2.52 -19.55 28.73
CA THR A 349 2.45 -20.49 29.85
C THR A 349 3.52 -20.13 30.87
N ALA A 350 3.15 -19.99 32.14
CA ALA A 350 4.08 -19.77 33.23
C ALA A 350 4.36 -21.09 33.96
N ALA A 351 5.63 -21.42 34.17
CA ALA A 351 6.01 -22.58 34.99
C ALA A 351 5.51 -22.44 36.42
N SER A 352 5.33 -23.56 37.14
CA SER A 352 4.76 -23.55 38.51
C SER A 352 5.62 -22.82 39.54
N ASP A 353 6.91 -22.63 39.26
CA ASP A 353 7.86 -21.87 40.07
C ASP A 353 8.06 -20.41 39.59
N ALA A 354 7.32 -19.97 38.57
CA ALA A 354 7.40 -18.60 38.05
C ALA A 354 6.96 -17.57 39.12
N PRO A 355 7.69 -16.46 39.29
CA PRO A 355 7.32 -15.42 40.25
C PRO A 355 6.00 -14.75 39.87
N SER A 356 5.13 -14.53 40.86
CA SER A 356 3.89 -13.79 40.66
C SER A 356 4.16 -12.28 40.49
N GLY A 357 3.45 -11.64 39.57
CA GLY A 357 3.59 -10.21 39.31
C GLY A 357 2.99 -9.79 37.98
N THR A 358 3.24 -8.54 37.59
CA THR A 358 2.83 -8.03 36.28
C THR A 358 3.86 -8.40 35.23
N LEU A 359 3.38 -8.88 34.08
CA LEU A 359 4.15 -9.12 32.87
C LEU A 359 3.69 -8.12 31.80
N ASN A 360 4.56 -7.17 31.44
CA ASN A 360 4.31 -6.32 30.29
C ASN A 360 4.73 -7.08 29.03
N VAL A 361 3.78 -7.26 28.11
CA VAL A 361 4.02 -7.91 26.83
C VAL A 361 4.05 -6.83 25.76
N THR A 362 5.08 -6.81 24.93
CA THR A 362 5.19 -5.89 23.80
C THR A 362 5.49 -6.67 22.55
N THR A 363 4.75 -6.41 21.49
CA THR A 363 5.02 -6.95 20.16
C THR A 363 5.35 -5.81 19.21
N GLU A 364 6.32 -6.04 18.33
CA GLU A 364 6.75 -5.07 17.33
C GLU A 364 6.88 -5.75 15.97
N LEU A 365 6.29 -5.13 14.94
CA LEU A 365 6.42 -5.57 13.57
C LEU A 365 7.89 -5.46 13.16
N THR A 366 8.42 -6.54 12.60
CA THR A 366 9.74 -6.54 11.95
C THR A 366 9.60 -6.72 10.45
N VAL A 367 10.61 -6.30 9.70
CA VAL A 367 10.78 -6.60 8.27
C VAL A 367 12.10 -7.31 8.03
N SER A 368 12.23 -7.97 6.88
CA SER A 368 13.48 -8.59 6.48
C SER A 368 14.49 -7.53 6.06
N GLY A 369 15.56 -7.37 6.84
CA GLY A 369 16.67 -6.49 6.49
C GLY A 369 17.50 -7.01 5.32
N ALA A 370 18.38 -6.16 4.78
CA ALA A 370 19.22 -6.50 3.62
C ALA A 370 20.16 -7.72 3.81
N ASN A 371 20.44 -8.10 5.06
CA ASN A 371 21.24 -9.28 5.43
C ASN A 371 20.37 -10.46 5.92
N GLY A 372 19.05 -10.39 5.74
CA GLY A 372 18.09 -11.35 6.25
C GLY A 372 17.87 -11.29 7.77
N GLN A 373 18.45 -10.31 8.48
CA GLN A 373 18.14 -10.10 9.89
C GLN A 373 16.87 -9.26 10.04
N PRO A 374 16.00 -9.56 11.02
CA PRO A 374 14.83 -8.74 11.31
C PRO A 374 15.22 -7.30 11.67
N VAL A 375 14.53 -6.33 11.07
CA VAL A 375 14.65 -4.91 11.40
C VAL A 375 13.35 -4.46 12.05
N LEU A 376 13.46 -3.84 13.24
CA LEU A 376 12.32 -3.28 13.98
C LEU A 376 11.76 -2.06 13.26
N THR A 377 10.45 -2.04 13.04
CA THR A 377 9.77 -0.96 12.28
C THR A 377 9.32 0.22 13.15
N GLY A 378 9.30 0.07 14.48
CA GLY A 378 8.65 1.01 15.40
C GLY A 378 7.13 0.83 15.52
N VAL A 379 6.51 -0.02 14.69
CA VAL A 379 5.08 -0.34 14.75
C VAL A 379 4.85 -1.41 15.81
N ARG A 380 4.47 -0.97 17.02
CA ARG A 380 4.40 -1.84 18.20
C ARG A 380 3.15 -1.63 19.04
N ALA A 381 2.76 -2.67 19.75
CA ALA A 381 1.69 -2.64 20.74
C ALA A 381 2.18 -3.25 22.05
N SER A 382 1.67 -2.73 23.17
CA SER A 382 1.96 -3.26 24.49
C SER A 382 0.67 -3.52 25.25
N ASP A 383 0.64 -4.62 25.98
CA ASP A 383 -0.46 -5.01 26.86
C ASP A 383 0.10 -5.61 28.15
N ARG A 384 -0.76 -5.87 29.13
CA ARG A 384 -0.36 -6.37 30.45
C ARG A 384 -1.15 -7.61 30.82
N THR A 385 -0.41 -8.60 31.29
CA THR A 385 -0.97 -9.79 31.94
C THR A 385 -0.42 -9.92 33.35
N ARG A 386 -1.08 -10.71 34.19
CA ARG A 386 -0.63 -11.01 35.55
C ARG A 386 -0.27 -12.48 35.67
N ILE A 387 0.93 -12.76 36.18
CA ILE A 387 1.30 -14.09 36.65
C ILE A 387 0.82 -14.21 38.10
N VAL A 388 0.00 -15.21 38.39
CA VAL A 388 -0.42 -15.55 39.76
C VAL A 388 0.05 -16.95 40.10
N ALA A 389 0.47 -17.16 41.35
CA ALA A 389 0.75 -18.51 41.84
C ALA A 389 -0.53 -19.35 41.77
N GLU A 390 -0.38 -20.64 41.49
CA GLU A 390 -1.46 -21.61 41.70
C GLU A 390 -2.02 -21.40 43.12
N PRO A 391 -3.34 -21.25 43.28
CA PRO A 391 -3.95 -21.15 44.59
C PRO A 391 -3.71 -22.48 45.30
N GLY A 392 -2.59 -22.56 46.03
CA GLY A 392 -2.15 -23.82 46.58
C GLY A 392 -3.28 -24.48 47.35
N ASP A 393 -3.54 -25.75 47.04
CA ASP A 393 -4.05 -26.71 48.00
C ASP A 393 -3.05 -26.73 49.16
N GLY A 394 -3.13 -25.73 50.04
CA GLY A 394 -2.26 -25.62 51.18
C GLY A 394 -2.36 -26.94 51.97
N PRO A 395 -1.24 -27.54 52.40
CA PRO A 395 -1.30 -28.70 53.26
C PRO A 395 -2.01 -28.30 54.56
N GLY A 396 -3.29 -28.62 54.67
CA GLY A 396 -4.12 -28.44 55.85
C GLY A 396 -4.02 -27.07 56.49
N GLN A 397 -4.83 -26.10 56.04
CA GLN A 397 -5.37 -25.17 57.01
C GLN A 397 -6.12 -26.03 58.07
N PRO A 398 -5.73 -26.00 59.36
CA PRO A 398 -6.49 -26.71 60.36
C PRO A 398 -7.88 -26.11 60.37
N HIS A 399 -8.88 -26.94 60.06
CA HIS A 399 -10.28 -26.66 60.39
C HIS A 399 -10.32 -26.02 61.79
N PRO A 400 -11.00 -24.87 61.98
CA PRO A 400 -11.22 -24.37 63.33
C PRO A 400 -11.97 -25.47 64.08
N THR A 401 -11.30 -26.02 65.08
CA THR A 401 -11.87 -27.01 65.99
C THR A 401 -13.08 -26.39 66.68
N PRO A 402 -14.21 -27.11 66.77
CA PRO A 402 -15.42 -26.58 67.37
C PRO A 402 -15.25 -26.60 68.88
N SER A 403 -14.95 -25.44 69.47
CA SER A 403 -15.17 -25.25 70.91
C SER A 403 -15.51 -23.78 71.17
N HIS A 404 -16.77 -23.52 71.49
CA HIS A 404 -17.20 -23.06 72.80
C HIS A 404 -18.71 -22.74 72.78
N THR A 405 -19.43 -23.58 73.52
CA THR A 405 -20.71 -23.35 74.21
C THR A 405 -21.24 -21.91 74.27
N ARG A 406 -22.44 -21.67 73.70
CA ARG A 406 -23.41 -20.64 74.16
C ARG A 406 -24.77 -21.28 74.46
N PRO A 407 -25.57 -20.67 75.37
CA PRO A 407 -26.63 -21.31 76.14
C PRO A 407 -27.95 -21.45 75.39
N PRO A 408 -28.90 -22.26 75.91
CA PRO A 408 -30.19 -22.46 75.28
C PRO A 408 -31.03 -21.20 75.45
N HIS A 409 -31.51 -20.65 74.34
CA HIS A 409 -32.63 -19.72 74.37
C HIS A 409 -33.83 -20.35 73.67
N ASP A 410 -34.84 -20.48 74.51
CA ASP A 410 -36.24 -20.78 74.30
C ASP A 410 -36.83 -20.42 72.94
N SER A 411 -37.51 -21.42 72.38
CA SER A 411 -38.81 -21.41 71.68
C SER A 411 -39.37 -20.06 71.20
N TRP A 412 -39.87 -20.01 69.96
CA TRP A 412 -41.10 -19.34 69.49
C TRP A 412 -41.43 -19.89 68.05
N PRO A 413 -42.67 -19.76 67.52
CA PRO A 413 -43.56 -20.86 67.13
C PRO A 413 -43.51 -21.32 65.64
N PRO A 414 -44.18 -22.45 65.30
CA PRO A 414 -44.14 -23.01 63.95
C PRO A 414 -45.09 -22.28 63.01
N HIS A 415 -44.56 -21.78 61.88
CA HIS A 415 -45.40 -21.38 60.75
C HIS A 415 -45.76 -22.61 59.93
N HIS A 416 -46.95 -23.13 60.19
CA HIS A 416 -47.70 -23.98 59.27
C HIS A 416 -48.30 -23.15 58.13
N ASN A 417 -48.48 -23.85 57.00
CA ASN A 417 -49.32 -23.53 55.82
C ASN A 417 -48.68 -22.72 54.69
N ARG A 418 -47.94 -23.42 53.82
CA ARG A 418 -47.90 -23.10 52.38
C ARG A 418 -48.62 -24.24 51.61
N PRO A 419 -49.64 -23.96 50.79
CA PRO A 419 -50.37 -24.98 50.03
C PRO A 419 -49.48 -25.66 48.97
N PRO A 420 -49.73 -26.94 48.63
CA PRO A 420 -49.04 -27.58 47.51
C PRO A 420 -49.52 -26.95 46.19
N HIS A 421 -48.58 -26.55 45.34
CA HIS A 421 -48.91 -26.18 43.97
C HIS A 421 -49.30 -27.45 43.21
N GLU A 422 -50.59 -27.54 42.90
CA GLU A 422 -51.18 -28.55 42.03
C GLU A 422 -50.79 -28.30 40.55
N GLY A 423 -50.44 -29.39 39.87
CA GLY A 423 -50.78 -29.70 38.48
C GLY A 423 -50.42 -28.69 37.39
N ARG A 424 -49.26 -28.88 36.74
CA ARG A 424 -49.06 -28.40 35.36
C ARG A 424 -49.49 -29.52 34.39
N PRO A 425 -50.44 -29.29 33.46
CA PRO A 425 -50.90 -30.32 32.54
C PRO A 425 -49.82 -30.73 31.53
N SER A 426 -49.74 -32.03 31.26
CA SER A 426 -49.00 -32.62 30.15
C SER A 426 -49.62 -32.18 28.81
N HIS A 427 -48.80 -31.61 27.91
CA HIS A 427 -49.19 -31.43 26.52
C HIS A 427 -49.14 -32.79 25.80
N GLU A 428 -50.30 -33.43 25.66
CA GLU A 428 -50.52 -34.49 24.67
C GLU A 428 -51.05 -33.89 23.36
N GLY A 429 -50.58 -34.43 22.24
CA GLY A 429 -51.33 -34.44 20.97
C GLY A 429 -50.86 -33.45 19.89
N ARG A 430 -49.79 -33.79 19.16
CA ARG A 430 -49.65 -33.38 17.75
C ARG A 430 -50.05 -34.55 16.84
N PRO A 431 -50.96 -34.38 15.87
CA PRO A 431 -51.38 -35.46 14.97
C PRO A 431 -50.26 -35.86 14.00
N PRO A 432 -50.19 -37.13 13.55
CA PRO A 432 -49.27 -37.53 12.51
C PRO A 432 -49.69 -36.92 11.16
N HIS A 433 -48.73 -36.35 10.45
CA HIS A 433 -48.93 -35.93 9.06
C HIS A 433 -49.23 -37.15 8.19
N GLN A 434 -50.38 -37.10 7.53
CA GLN A 434 -50.81 -38.09 6.56
C GLN A 434 -49.93 -38.03 5.30
N GLY A 435 -49.57 -39.21 4.79
CA GLY A 435 -48.73 -39.37 3.61
C GLY A 435 -49.37 -38.82 2.34
N TRP A 436 -48.51 -38.29 1.46
CA TRP A 436 -48.85 -37.98 0.08
C TRP A 436 -48.38 -39.11 -0.86
N PRO A 437 -49.03 -39.28 -2.03
CA PRO A 437 -49.13 -40.56 -2.72
C PRO A 437 -47.92 -40.90 -3.59
N ALA A 438 -47.64 -42.20 -3.70
CA ALA A 438 -46.75 -42.75 -4.71
C ALA A 438 -47.35 -42.54 -6.11
N HIS A 439 -46.67 -41.77 -6.97
CA HIS A 439 -47.01 -41.69 -8.39
C HIS A 439 -46.04 -42.51 -9.23
N TYR A 440 -46.56 -43.68 -9.62
CA TYR A 440 -46.38 -44.45 -10.85
C TYR A 440 -45.18 -44.20 -11.77
N THR A 441 -44.41 -45.28 -11.93
CA THR A 441 -43.57 -45.62 -13.10
C THR A 441 -44.30 -45.51 -14.44
N ARG A 442 -43.67 -44.91 -15.45
CA ARG A 442 -43.93 -45.14 -16.88
C ARG A 442 -42.80 -44.57 -17.76
N PRO A 443 -42.62 -45.01 -19.02
CA PRO A 443 -42.07 -46.28 -19.53
C PRO A 443 -40.75 -46.08 -20.31
N PRO A 444 -40.02 -47.16 -20.70
CA PRO A 444 -38.81 -47.02 -21.52
C PRO A 444 -39.21 -46.74 -22.98
N HIS A 445 -38.57 -45.75 -23.61
CA HIS A 445 -38.64 -45.57 -25.05
C HIS A 445 -37.40 -46.14 -25.73
N GLU A 446 -37.68 -47.03 -26.67
CA GLU A 446 -36.79 -47.76 -27.55
C GLU A 446 -36.19 -46.86 -28.65
N GLY A 447 -34.93 -47.14 -29.01
CA GLY A 447 -34.56 -47.46 -30.39
C GLY A 447 -34.47 -46.39 -31.48
N ARG A 448 -33.20 -46.04 -31.81
CA ARG A 448 -32.61 -45.80 -33.17
C ARG A 448 -32.89 -44.47 -33.90
N PRO A 449 -32.06 -44.08 -34.92
CA PRO A 449 -30.92 -44.78 -35.53
C PRO A 449 -29.59 -43.99 -35.66
N SER A 450 -28.53 -44.75 -35.86
CA SER A 450 -27.21 -44.35 -36.37
C SER A 450 -27.29 -43.78 -37.79
N HIS A 451 -26.56 -42.69 -38.06
CA HIS A 451 -26.22 -42.29 -39.42
C HIS A 451 -24.71 -42.22 -39.63
N ASP A 452 -24.35 -42.70 -40.81
CA ASP A 452 -23.05 -43.08 -41.30
C ASP A 452 -22.10 -41.93 -41.66
N THR A 453 -20.82 -42.30 -41.58
CA THR A 453 -19.62 -41.82 -42.27
C THR A 453 -19.77 -40.99 -43.55
N TRP A 454 -18.96 -39.91 -43.65
CA TRP A 454 -18.27 -39.49 -44.88
C TRP A 454 -16.78 -39.12 -44.58
N PRO A 455 -15.86 -39.19 -45.57
CA PRO A 455 -14.44 -39.56 -45.42
C PRO A 455 -13.45 -38.36 -45.57
N PRO A 456 -12.11 -38.58 -45.50
CA PRO A 456 -11.13 -37.59 -45.04
C PRO A 456 -10.39 -36.84 -46.17
N HIS A 457 -9.80 -35.69 -45.83
CA HIS A 457 -8.76 -35.05 -46.65
C HIS A 457 -7.44 -34.88 -45.86
N HIS A 458 -6.51 -35.78 -46.16
CA HIS A 458 -5.07 -35.61 -46.45
C HIS A 458 -4.17 -34.65 -45.61
N THR A 459 -3.30 -35.26 -44.79
CA THR A 459 -1.80 -35.21 -44.76
C THR A 459 -1.08 -33.93 -45.20
N ARG A 460 -0.12 -33.31 -44.47
CA ARG A 460 1.20 -33.79 -43.94
C ARG A 460 1.92 -32.64 -43.12
N PRO A 461 3.14 -32.80 -42.50
CA PRO A 461 3.42 -32.58 -41.06
C PRO A 461 4.71 -31.71 -40.79
N PRO A 462 5.54 -31.93 -39.73
CA PRO A 462 5.39 -31.52 -38.32
C PRO A 462 6.60 -30.70 -37.80
N HIS A 463 6.50 -30.05 -36.63
CA HIS A 463 7.65 -29.87 -35.73
C HIS A 463 7.26 -30.02 -34.25
N HIS A 464 8.10 -30.77 -33.53
CA HIS A 464 8.10 -31.13 -32.12
C HIS A 464 8.27 -29.86 -31.22
N THR A 465 7.95 -29.80 -29.92
CA THR A 465 8.36 -30.67 -28.80
C THR A 465 7.55 -30.37 -27.53
N VAL A 466 6.99 -31.44 -26.95
CA VAL A 466 6.73 -31.85 -25.54
C VAL A 466 6.93 -30.86 -24.37
N SER A 467 5.89 -30.73 -23.53
CA SER A 467 5.95 -30.59 -22.06
C SER A 467 4.92 -31.56 -21.42
N PRO A 468 5.22 -32.24 -20.29
CA PRO A 468 4.33 -33.27 -19.72
C PRO A 468 3.36 -32.74 -18.64
N SER A 469 2.08 -33.09 -18.76
CA SER A 469 1.08 -33.01 -17.68
C SER A 469 1.04 -34.31 -16.88
N PRO A 470 0.90 -34.27 -15.54
CA PRO A 470 0.63 -35.45 -14.74
C PRO A 470 -0.88 -35.77 -14.71
N THR A 471 -1.19 -37.01 -15.05
CA THR A 471 -2.49 -37.67 -14.93
C THR A 471 -2.82 -37.96 -13.46
N THR A 472 -4.02 -37.58 -13.00
CA THR A 472 -4.62 -38.20 -11.80
C THR A 472 -6.00 -38.76 -12.14
N THR A 473 -6.14 -40.06 -11.90
CA THR A 473 -7.35 -40.87 -12.04
C THR A 473 -8.23 -40.73 -10.80
N ALA A 474 -9.48 -40.32 -10.98
CA ALA A 474 -10.50 -40.32 -9.93
C ALA A 474 -11.07 -41.74 -9.72
N THR A 475 -11.11 -42.19 -8.46
CA THR A 475 -11.82 -43.39 -8.02
C THR A 475 -13.02 -42.96 -7.17
N THR A 476 -14.20 -43.45 -7.52
CA THR A 476 -15.49 -43.20 -6.86
C THR A 476 -15.67 -44.12 -5.64
N ALA A 477 -15.97 -43.59 -4.45
CA ALA A 477 -16.79 -44.20 -3.38
C ALA A 477 -17.07 -43.17 -2.24
N PRO A 478 -18.00 -43.39 -1.28
CA PRO A 478 -19.18 -42.57 -1.07
C PRO A 478 -19.17 -41.69 0.20
N SER A 479 -20.13 -40.76 0.26
CA SER A 479 -20.37 -39.76 1.31
C SER A 479 -20.41 -40.28 2.75
N PRO A 480 -19.95 -39.46 3.72
CA PRO A 480 -20.49 -39.42 5.06
C PRO A 480 -21.30 -38.14 5.31
N THR A 481 -22.48 -38.30 5.88
CA THR A 481 -23.29 -37.24 6.48
C THR A 481 -22.60 -36.69 7.73
N HIS A 482 -22.28 -35.40 7.76
CA HIS A 482 -21.99 -34.67 9.00
C HIS A 482 -22.30 -33.18 8.79
N SER A 483 -23.25 -32.62 9.56
CA SER A 483 -23.43 -31.18 9.68
C SER A 483 -22.19 -30.54 10.30
N LYS A 484 -21.59 -29.57 9.60
CA LYS A 484 -20.84 -28.42 10.11
C LYS A 484 -20.68 -27.40 8.96
N HIS A 485 -20.47 -26.14 9.30
CA HIS A 485 -20.25 -25.02 8.38
C HIS A 485 -19.30 -25.39 7.24
N ASP A 486 -19.82 -25.41 6.02
CA ASP A 486 -19.06 -25.78 4.84
C ASP A 486 -18.83 -24.54 3.97
N ASP A 487 -17.61 -24.05 4.00
CA ASP A 487 -17.07 -23.11 3.02
C ASP A 487 -16.48 -23.94 1.87
N HIS A 488 -16.83 -23.62 0.63
CA HIS A 488 -16.35 -24.37 -0.53
C HIS A 488 -15.63 -23.47 -1.54
N SER A 489 -14.44 -23.90 -1.98
CA SER A 489 -13.63 -23.22 -2.99
C SER A 489 -13.31 -24.19 -4.13
N TRP A 490 -13.60 -23.78 -5.36
CA TRP A 490 -13.39 -24.63 -6.54
C TRP A 490 -12.65 -23.90 -7.67
N ASN A 491 -11.87 -24.66 -8.46
CA ASN A 491 -11.17 -24.15 -9.64
C ASN A 491 -11.34 -25.11 -10.83
N GLY A 492 -11.75 -24.61 -11.99
CA GLY A 492 -11.93 -25.37 -13.23
C GLY A 492 -13.32 -25.20 -13.86
N GLY A 493 -13.56 -25.74 -15.05
CA GLY A 493 -14.86 -25.62 -15.75
C GLY A 493 -15.78 -26.84 -15.58
N GLY A 494 -17.10 -26.64 -15.52
CA GLY A 494 -18.05 -27.73 -15.32
C GLY A 494 -19.51 -27.31 -15.13
N LYS A 495 -20.37 -28.28 -14.82
CA LYS A 495 -21.74 -28.06 -14.33
C LYS A 495 -21.79 -28.47 -12.86
N HIS A 496 -22.27 -27.57 -11.99
CA HIS A 496 -22.35 -27.83 -10.56
C HIS A 496 -23.61 -27.18 -9.97
N ASP A 497 -24.29 -27.93 -9.11
CA ASP A 497 -25.45 -27.47 -8.34
C ASP A 497 -25.04 -27.54 -6.86
N ASN A 498 -25.17 -26.44 -6.11
CA ASN A 498 -24.82 -26.41 -4.68
C ASN A 498 -25.82 -25.61 -3.83
N SER A 499 -25.77 -25.81 -2.52
CA SER A 499 -26.55 -25.06 -1.53
C SER A 499 -25.71 -24.83 -0.26
N GLY A 500 -24.56 -24.17 -0.42
CA GLY A 500 -23.62 -23.84 0.66
C GLY A 500 -23.95 -22.52 1.36
N ASN A 501 -23.16 -22.11 2.37
CA ASN A 501 -23.34 -20.82 3.05
C ASN A 501 -22.33 -19.76 2.53
N HIS A 502 -21.14 -20.21 2.13
CA HIS A 502 -20.09 -19.42 1.49
C HIS A 502 -19.43 -20.21 0.35
N ASP A 503 -19.75 -19.85 -0.90
CA ASP A 503 -19.15 -20.50 -2.06
C ASP A 503 -18.24 -19.54 -2.83
N SER A 504 -17.05 -20.03 -3.18
CA SER A 504 -16.07 -19.29 -3.99
C SER A 504 -15.65 -20.11 -5.22
N TRP A 505 -15.63 -19.47 -6.38
CA TRP A 505 -15.39 -20.15 -7.64
C TRP A 505 -14.46 -19.39 -8.57
N ASN A 506 -13.53 -20.13 -9.20
CA ASN A 506 -12.63 -19.60 -10.22
C ASN A 506 -12.64 -20.49 -11.46
N GLY A 507 -13.26 -20.07 -12.57
CA GLY A 507 -13.41 -20.91 -13.76
C GLY A 507 -14.54 -20.48 -14.69
N GLY A 508 -14.89 -21.30 -15.69
CA GLY A 508 -16.06 -21.04 -16.55
C GLY A 508 -17.02 -22.21 -16.67
N GLY A 509 -18.35 -21.98 -16.67
CA GLY A 509 -19.32 -23.07 -16.55
C GLY A 509 -20.81 -22.68 -16.56
N LYS A 510 -21.66 -23.64 -16.19
CA LYS A 510 -23.11 -23.42 -15.96
C LYS A 510 -23.47 -23.85 -14.55
N HIS A 511 -24.14 -23.00 -13.79
CA HIS A 511 -24.36 -23.24 -12.37
C HIS A 511 -25.71 -22.69 -11.90
N ASP A 512 -26.35 -23.48 -11.03
CA ASP A 512 -27.56 -23.10 -10.32
C ASP A 512 -27.23 -23.13 -8.82
N ASN A 513 -27.26 -21.98 -8.13
CA ASN A 513 -26.88 -21.88 -6.71
C ASN A 513 -27.98 -21.22 -5.84
N SER A 514 -27.98 -21.58 -4.56
CA SER A 514 -28.87 -21.02 -3.54
C SER A 514 -28.14 -20.91 -2.20
N SER A 515 -27.12 -20.05 -2.15
CA SER A 515 -26.28 -19.83 -0.96
C SER A 515 -26.59 -18.48 -0.27
N SER A 516 -25.91 -18.13 0.83
CA SER A 516 -26.03 -16.78 1.42
C SER A 516 -24.96 -15.78 0.94
N HIS A 517 -23.79 -16.25 0.52
CA HIS A 517 -22.64 -15.41 0.17
C HIS A 517 -21.81 -16.07 -0.93
N ASP A 518 -21.85 -15.53 -2.14
CA ASP A 518 -21.09 -16.08 -3.26
C ASP A 518 -20.03 -15.12 -3.80
N SER A 519 -18.88 -15.68 -4.19
CA SER A 519 -17.80 -14.95 -4.86
C SER A 519 -17.29 -15.71 -6.08
N TRP A 520 -17.43 -15.11 -7.26
CA TRP A 520 -17.11 -15.78 -8.52
C TRP A 520 -16.13 -14.98 -9.37
N ASN A 521 -15.16 -15.67 -9.96
CA ASN A 521 -14.21 -15.12 -10.91
C ASN A 521 -14.13 -15.99 -12.17
N GLY A 522 -14.54 -15.48 -13.33
CA GLY A 522 -14.53 -16.19 -14.61
C GLY A 522 -15.84 -16.05 -15.38
N GLY A 523 -16.06 -16.84 -16.44
CA GLY A 523 -17.17 -16.60 -17.38
C GLY A 523 -18.15 -17.76 -17.59
N GLY A 524 -19.45 -17.47 -17.75
CA GLY A 524 -20.45 -18.55 -17.81
C GLY A 524 -21.93 -18.13 -17.88
N LYS A 525 -22.83 -19.09 -17.62
CA LYS A 525 -24.26 -18.84 -17.42
C LYS A 525 -24.69 -19.26 -16.03
N HIS A 526 -25.37 -18.40 -15.29
CA HIS A 526 -25.67 -18.65 -13.89
C HIS A 526 -27.06 -18.18 -13.51
N ASP A 527 -27.76 -19.03 -12.77
CA ASP A 527 -29.05 -18.73 -12.16
C ASP A 527 -28.83 -18.79 -10.64
N ASN A 528 -28.87 -17.64 -9.94
CA ASN A 528 -28.58 -17.57 -8.50
C ASN A 528 -29.71 -16.97 -7.68
N SER A 529 -29.82 -17.44 -6.43
CA SER A 529 -30.74 -16.93 -5.42
C SER A 529 -30.03 -16.84 -4.08
N SER A 530 -29.26 -15.76 -3.86
CA SER A 530 -28.42 -15.55 -2.69
C SER A 530 -28.74 -14.26 -1.92
N SER A 531 -28.11 -14.00 -0.76
CA SER A 531 -28.24 -12.70 -0.09
C SER A 531 -27.15 -11.69 -0.43
N HIS A 532 -25.98 -12.13 -0.89
CA HIS A 532 -24.82 -11.28 -1.15
C HIS A 532 -23.91 -11.90 -2.22
N ASP A 533 -23.88 -11.32 -3.42
CA ASP A 533 -23.05 -11.82 -4.52
C ASP A 533 -21.96 -10.84 -4.92
N SER A 534 -20.76 -11.38 -5.18
CA SER A 534 -19.65 -10.65 -5.80
C SER A 534 -19.14 -11.40 -7.01
N TRP A 535 -19.06 -10.73 -8.15
CA TRP A 535 -18.75 -11.36 -9.42
C TRP A 535 -17.72 -10.55 -10.22
N ASN A 536 -16.76 -11.27 -10.83
CA ASN A 536 -15.75 -10.70 -11.71
C ASN A 536 -15.58 -11.56 -12.97
N GLY A 537 -16.06 -11.12 -14.13
CA GLY A 537 -15.90 -11.85 -15.40
C GLY A 537 -17.04 -11.70 -16.42
N GLU A 538 -16.97 -12.44 -17.52
CA GLU A 538 -17.89 -12.30 -18.68
C GLU A 538 -19.05 -13.32 -18.66
N GLY A 539 -20.32 -12.92 -18.87
CA GLY A 539 -21.40 -13.93 -18.85
C GLY A 539 -22.86 -13.50 -19.04
N LYS A 540 -23.78 -14.46 -18.85
CA LYS A 540 -25.22 -14.22 -18.77
C LYS A 540 -25.76 -14.68 -17.44
N HIS A 541 -26.54 -13.84 -16.76
CA HIS A 541 -26.93 -14.12 -15.38
C HIS A 541 -28.37 -13.69 -15.11
N ASP A 542 -29.10 -14.57 -14.44
CA ASP A 542 -30.43 -14.29 -13.91
C ASP A 542 -30.30 -14.38 -12.38
N ASN A 543 -30.34 -13.25 -11.67
CA ASN A 543 -30.11 -13.21 -10.21
C ASN A 543 -31.30 -12.64 -9.43
N SER A 544 -31.47 -13.16 -8.22
CA SER A 544 -32.43 -12.66 -7.24
C SER A 544 -31.77 -12.59 -5.87
N SER A 545 -31.13 -11.46 -5.55
CA SER A 545 -30.32 -11.28 -4.34
C SER A 545 -30.67 -10.02 -3.55
N ASN A 546 -30.10 -9.80 -2.36
CA ASN A 546 -30.27 -8.53 -1.64
C ASN A 546 -29.16 -7.50 -1.94
N HIS A 547 -27.95 -7.95 -2.28
CA HIS A 547 -26.78 -7.09 -2.46
C HIS A 547 -25.84 -7.68 -3.51
N ASP A 548 -25.76 -7.05 -4.68
CA ASP A 548 -24.87 -7.51 -5.75
C ASP A 548 -23.76 -6.52 -6.06
N SER A 549 -22.55 -7.04 -6.27
CA SER A 549 -21.40 -6.30 -6.76
C SER A 549 -20.79 -7.01 -7.96
N TRP A 550 -20.68 -6.33 -9.09
CA TRP A 550 -20.29 -6.96 -10.34
C TRP A 550 -19.27 -6.14 -11.13
N ASN A 551 -18.28 -6.84 -11.70
CA ASN A 551 -17.22 -6.25 -12.52
C ASN A 551 -16.95 -7.12 -13.77
N GLY A 552 -17.29 -6.67 -14.99
CA GLY A 552 -17.13 -7.51 -16.20
C GLY A 552 -17.90 -7.07 -17.46
N GLU A 553 -18.13 -7.99 -18.40
CA GLU A 553 -18.97 -7.75 -19.60
C GLU A 553 -20.12 -8.77 -19.74
N GLY A 554 -21.36 -8.36 -20.06
CA GLY A 554 -22.46 -9.35 -20.05
C GLY A 554 -23.90 -8.90 -20.29
N LYS A 555 -24.82 -9.86 -20.15
CA LYS A 555 -26.29 -9.63 -20.14
C LYS A 555 -26.90 -10.13 -18.84
N HIS A 556 -27.72 -9.30 -18.20
CA HIS A 556 -28.20 -9.60 -16.86
C HIS A 556 -29.64 -9.18 -16.65
N ASP A 557 -30.40 -10.08 -16.03
CA ASP A 557 -31.74 -9.81 -15.54
C ASP A 557 -31.66 -9.93 -14.00
N ASN A 558 -31.74 -8.81 -13.28
CA ASN A 558 -31.59 -8.80 -11.81
C ASN A 558 -32.82 -8.25 -11.08
N SER A 559 -33.04 -8.80 -9.89
CA SER A 559 -34.06 -8.32 -8.95
C SER A 559 -33.45 -8.29 -7.54
N SER A 560 -32.85 -7.14 -7.17
CA SER A 560 -32.15 -6.99 -5.90
C SER A 560 -32.55 -5.77 -5.06
N ASN A 561 -32.01 -5.58 -3.85
CA ASN A 561 -32.22 -4.35 -3.09
C ASN A 561 -31.12 -3.30 -3.31
N HIS A 562 -29.87 -3.72 -3.58
CA HIS A 562 -28.71 -2.84 -3.71
C HIS A 562 -27.72 -3.39 -4.74
N ASP A 563 -27.55 -2.70 -5.87
CA ASP A 563 -26.60 -3.13 -6.90
C ASP A 563 -25.46 -2.13 -7.10
N SER A 564 -24.26 -2.67 -7.29
CA SER A 564 -23.08 -1.92 -7.71
C SER A 564 -22.43 -2.61 -8.89
N TRP A 565 -22.24 -1.88 -9.99
CA TRP A 565 -21.84 -2.47 -11.26
C TRP A 565 -20.77 -1.65 -11.97
N ASN A 566 -19.75 -2.33 -12.50
CA ASN A 566 -18.63 -1.73 -13.23
C ASN A 566 -18.30 -2.56 -14.49
N GLY A 567 -18.62 -2.09 -15.70
CA GLY A 567 -18.49 -2.96 -16.89
C GLY A 567 -19.15 -2.50 -18.19
N GLU A 568 -19.27 -3.39 -19.18
CA GLU A 568 -20.02 -3.14 -20.44
C GLU A 568 -21.16 -4.15 -20.66
N GLY A 569 -22.38 -3.73 -21.06
CA GLY A 569 -23.49 -4.71 -21.13
C GLY A 569 -24.92 -4.24 -21.42
N LYS A 570 -25.85 -5.20 -21.37
CA LYS A 570 -27.31 -4.97 -21.44
C LYS A 570 -28.01 -5.50 -20.19
N HIS A 571 -28.88 -4.70 -19.60
CA HIS A 571 -29.43 -5.01 -18.28
C HIS A 571 -30.89 -4.62 -18.14
N ASP A 572 -31.66 -5.52 -17.56
CA ASP A 572 -33.03 -5.28 -17.10
C ASP A 572 -33.00 -5.42 -15.56
N ASN A 573 -33.12 -4.32 -14.82
CA ASN A 573 -33.02 -4.33 -13.35
C ASN A 573 -34.30 -3.82 -12.66
N SER A 574 -34.58 -4.40 -11.51
CA SER A 574 -35.66 -3.99 -10.62
C SER A 574 -35.16 -3.96 -9.17
N SER A 575 -34.54 -2.85 -8.76
CA SER A 575 -33.92 -2.73 -7.43
C SER A 575 -34.36 -1.52 -6.60
N ASN A 576 -33.83 -1.33 -5.39
CA ASN A 576 -34.10 -0.11 -4.61
C ASN A 576 -32.99 0.96 -4.73
N HIS A 577 -31.73 0.57 -4.90
CA HIS A 577 -30.58 1.47 -4.95
C HIS A 577 -29.51 0.96 -5.92
N ASP A 578 -29.25 1.69 -7.00
CA ASP A 578 -28.24 1.29 -8.00
C ASP A 578 -27.10 2.29 -8.12
N SER A 579 -25.89 1.76 -8.28
CA SER A 579 -24.69 2.50 -8.65
C SER A 579 -23.99 1.84 -9.82
N TRP A 580 -23.79 2.59 -10.90
CA TRP A 580 -23.31 2.04 -12.17
C TRP A 580 -22.19 2.88 -12.79
N ASN A 581 -21.15 2.20 -13.28
CA ASN A 581 -20.01 2.81 -13.96
C ASN A 581 -19.62 1.98 -15.21
N GLY A 582 -19.88 2.46 -16.44
CA GLY A 582 -19.70 1.60 -17.62
C GLY A 582 -20.26 2.09 -18.97
N GLU A 583 -20.37 1.21 -19.97
CA GLU A 583 -21.07 1.49 -21.25
C GLU A 583 -22.23 0.49 -21.50
N GLY A 584 -23.41 0.92 -21.99
CA GLY A 584 -24.51 -0.03 -22.17
C GLY A 584 -25.93 0.45 -22.52
N LYS A 585 -26.88 -0.50 -22.57
CA LYS A 585 -28.35 -0.26 -22.70
C LYS A 585 -29.09 -0.84 -21.51
N HIS A 586 -30.01 -0.06 -20.92
CA HIS A 586 -30.61 -0.41 -19.64
C HIS A 586 -32.08 -0.01 -19.56
N ASP A 587 -32.89 -0.92 -19.04
CA ASP A 587 -34.27 -0.67 -18.62
C ASP A 587 -34.32 -0.87 -17.09
N ASN A 588 -34.46 0.23 -16.32
CA ASN A 588 -34.42 0.18 -14.85
C ASN A 588 -35.74 0.63 -14.20
N SER A 589 -36.06 -0.01 -13.08
CA SER A 589 -37.21 0.31 -12.24
C SER A 589 -36.83 0.37 -10.77
N SER A 590 -36.05 1.39 -10.38
CA SER A 590 -35.53 1.54 -9.00
C SER A 590 -36.05 2.77 -8.24
N ASN A 591 -35.62 2.97 -6.98
CA ASN A 591 -35.96 4.17 -6.20
C ASN A 591 -34.87 5.26 -6.22
N HIS A 592 -33.58 4.88 -6.28
CA HIS A 592 -32.42 5.79 -6.23
C HIS A 592 -31.26 5.31 -7.12
N ASP A 593 -30.90 6.09 -8.14
CA ASP A 593 -29.85 5.72 -9.10
C ASP A 593 -28.70 6.73 -9.18
N SER A 594 -27.48 6.18 -9.28
CA SER A 594 -26.26 6.92 -9.61
C SER A 594 -25.55 6.29 -10.79
N TRP A 595 -25.32 7.06 -11.85
CA TRP A 595 -24.79 6.56 -13.11
C TRP A 595 -23.62 7.40 -13.65
N ASN A 596 -22.56 6.72 -14.10
CA ASN A 596 -21.38 7.34 -14.72
C ASN A 596 -20.93 6.52 -15.96
N GLY A 597 -21.14 7.02 -17.19
CA GLY A 597 -20.85 6.20 -18.38
C GLY A 597 -21.36 6.69 -19.74
N GLU A 598 -21.44 5.84 -20.76
CA GLU A 598 -22.07 6.15 -22.06
C GLU A 598 -23.22 5.17 -22.40
N GLY A 599 -24.37 5.64 -22.94
CA GLY A 599 -25.49 4.71 -23.20
C GLY A 599 -26.90 5.24 -23.54
N LYS A 600 -27.86 4.30 -23.64
CA LYS A 600 -29.31 4.58 -23.77
C LYS A 600 -30.07 3.99 -22.58
N HIS A 601 -30.95 4.80 -21.98
CA HIS A 601 -31.61 4.44 -20.73
C HIS A 601 -33.09 4.85 -20.71
N ASP A 602 -33.95 3.89 -20.37
CA ASP A 602 -35.34 4.11 -20.01
C ASP A 602 -35.48 3.85 -18.50
N ASN A 603 -35.67 4.92 -17.70
CA ASN A 603 -35.73 4.81 -16.23
C ASN A 603 -37.11 5.19 -15.68
N SER A 604 -37.51 4.52 -14.60
CA SER A 604 -38.77 4.75 -13.89
C SER A 604 -38.60 5.00 -12.38
N SER A 605 -37.48 5.64 -12.00
CA SER A 605 -37.08 5.94 -10.63
C SER A 605 -37.57 7.29 -10.07
N ASN A 606 -37.36 7.50 -8.76
CA ASN A 606 -37.76 8.71 -8.04
C ASN A 606 -36.60 9.71 -7.84
N HIS A 607 -35.34 9.27 -7.86
CA HIS A 607 -34.15 10.10 -7.63
C HIS A 607 -32.96 9.64 -8.49
N ASP A 608 -32.54 10.49 -9.43
CA ASP A 608 -31.48 10.16 -10.39
C ASP A 608 -30.31 11.15 -10.34
N SER A 609 -29.09 10.60 -10.42
CA SER A 609 -27.88 11.34 -10.72
C SER A 609 -27.13 10.70 -11.89
N TRP A 610 -26.75 11.51 -12.87
CA TRP A 610 -26.23 11.06 -14.16
C TRP A 610 -25.03 11.91 -14.60
N ASN A 611 -23.94 11.26 -14.99
CA ASN A 611 -22.74 11.89 -15.52
C ASN A 611 -22.20 11.08 -16.73
N GLY A 612 -22.40 11.57 -17.95
CA GLY A 612 -21.94 10.87 -19.16
C GLY A 612 -22.52 11.37 -20.47
N GLU A 613 -22.44 10.58 -21.54
CA GLU A 613 -23.01 10.91 -22.88
C GLU A 613 -24.11 9.90 -23.27
N GLY A 614 -25.28 10.37 -23.74
CA GLY A 614 -26.38 9.44 -24.05
C GLY A 614 -27.79 10.03 -24.15
N SER A 615 -28.79 9.17 -24.45
CA SER A 615 -30.22 9.53 -24.51
C SER A 615 -30.98 8.94 -23.32
N HIS A 616 -31.75 9.78 -22.62
CA HIS A 616 -32.49 9.44 -21.40
C HIS A 616 -34.00 9.72 -21.54
N HIS A 617 -34.85 8.76 -21.15
CA HIS A 617 -36.30 8.94 -21.03
C HIS A 617 -36.77 8.57 -19.61
N SER A 618 -37.40 9.52 -18.91
CA SER A 618 -38.01 9.30 -17.58
C SER A 618 -39.54 9.38 -17.67
N SER A 619 -40.24 8.42 -17.06
CA SER A 619 -41.68 8.20 -17.26
C SER A 619 -42.59 8.64 -16.10
N LYS A 620 -42.09 9.31 -15.04
CA LYS A 620 -42.93 9.75 -13.91
C LYS A 620 -42.92 11.27 -13.69
N GLY A 621 -44.09 11.88 -13.84
CA GLY A 621 -44.37 13.26 -13.42
C GLY A 621 -44.64 13.32 -11.92
N GLY A 622 -43.63 13.69 -11.14
CA GLY A 622 -43.71 13.92 -9.70
C GLY A 622 -42.37 14.47 -9.21
N GLU A 623 -42.41 15.36 -8.21
CA GLU A 623 -41.28 16.17 -7.70
C GLU A 623 -40.00 15.36 -7.43
N GLY A 624 -39.04 15.40 -8.36
CA GLY A 624 -37.71 14.81 -8.20
C GLY A 624 -36.61 15.85 -8.46
N HIS A 625 -35.62 15.94 -7.56
CA HIS A 625 -34.43 16.78 -7.72
C HIS A 625 -33.32 15.97 -8.39
N GLY A 626 -32.96 16.31 -9.63
CA GLY A 626 -31.81 15.74 -10.35
C GLY A 626 -30.81 16.82 -10.77
N SER A 627 -29.52 16.47 -10.82
CA SER A 627 -28.44 17.33 -11.32
C SER A 627 -27.88 16.73 -12.62
N TRP A 628 -27.87 17.52 -13.70
CA TRP A 628 -27.47 17.10 -15.05
C TRP A 628 -26.29 17.94 -15.56
N LYS A 629 -25.30 17.28 -16.17
CA LYS A 629 -24.22 17.92 -16.95
C LYS A 629 -23.96 17.09 -18.21
N GLY A 630 -24.47 17.53 -19.35
CA GLY A 630 -24.13 16.99 -20.67
C GLY A 630 -24.09 18.11 -21.73
N SER A 631 -23.24 17.96 -22.73
CA SER A 631 -23.19 18.83 -23.91
C SER A 631 -24.13 18.29 -25.00
N GLU A 632 -24.90 19.21 -25.60
CA GLU A 632 -25.91 19.02 -26.65
C GLU A 632 -27.35 18.74 -26.17
N GLY A 633 -28.23 19.71 -26.42
CA GLY A 633 -29.67 19.58 -26.20
C GLY A 633 -30.47 20.28 -27.31
N HIS A 634 -31.20 19.51 -28.10
CA HIS A 634 -32.38 19.98 -28.82
C HIS A 634 -33.63 19.41 -28.13
N GLY A 635 -34.24 20.20 -27.26
CA GLY A 635 -35.50 19.86 -26.59
C GLY A 635 -36.42 21.08 -26.52
N SER A 636 -37.53 21.04 -27.26
CA SER A 636 -38.57 22.07 -27.25
C SER A 636 -39.43 21.94 -26.00
N TRP A 637 -39.47 22.99 -25.16
CA TRP A 637 -40.40 23.08 -24.04
C TRP A 637 -41.26 24.35 -24.15
N LYS A 638 -42.59 24.17 -24.26
CA LYS A 638 -43.60 25.23 -24.14
C LYS A 638 -44.15 25.20 -22.72
N GLY A 639 -43.85 26.21 -21.93
CA GLY A 639 -44.42 26.43 -20.60
C GLY A 639 -44.52 27.93 -20.31
N SER A 640 -45.71 28.40 -19.98
CA SER A 640 -46.04 29.80 -19.76
C SER A 640 -45.88 30.17 -18.28
N GLY A 641 -45.27 31.32 -17.99
CA GLY A 641 -45.11 31.83 -16.61
C GLY A 641 -44.41 33.18 -16.60
N SER A 642 -45.20 34.23 -16.38
CA SER A 642 -44.80 35.64 -16.30
C SER A 642 -44.09 35.98 -15.00
N HIS A 643 -43.00 36.75 -15.04
CA HIS A 643 -42.78 37.98 -14.25
C HIS A 643 -41.43 38.68 -14.57
N GLY A 644 -41.51 39.95 -14.98
CA GLY A 644 -40.63 41.05 -14.55
C GLY A 644 -39.20 41.16 -15.11
N ALA A 645 -39.05 41.81 -16.27
CA ALA A 645 -37.78 42.33 -16.81
C ALA A 645 -37.46 43.75 -16.27
N GLN A 646 -36.19 44.18 -16.35
CA GLN A 646 -35.68 45.52 -16.79
C GLN A 646 -34.11 45.57 -16.76
N PRO A 647 -33.44 46.42 -17.58
CA PRO A 647 -32.51 45.93 -18.61
C PRO A 647 -31.09 46.57 -18.73
N LEU A 648 -30.23 45.84 -19.45
CA LEU A 648 -29.14 46.15 -20.41
C LEU A 648 -28.38 47.50 -20.48
N GLY A 649 -27.07 47.38 -20.73
CA GLY A 649 -26.21 48.33 -21.48
C GLY A 649 -24.90 47.65 -21.97
N PRO A 650 -24.27 48.09 -23.10
CA PRO A 650 -23.75 47.17 -24.13
C PRO A 650 -22.26 47.32 -24.56
N VAL A 651 -21.84 46.40 -25.46
CA VAL A 651 -20.74 46.38 -26.47
C VAL A 651 -19.27 46.46 -25.99
N ASP A 652 -18.29 45.73 -26.52
CA ASP A 652 -17.91 45.58 -27.94
C ASP A 652 -17.12 44.28 -28.23
N ALA A 653 -17.40 43.65 -29.38
CA ALA A 653 -16.62 42.55 -29.96
C ALA A 653 -16.07 43.02 -31.32
N GLY A 654 -14.75 43.03 -31.46
CA GLY A 654 -14.06 43.40 -32.70
C GLY A 654 -13.59 42.15 -33.44
N GLU A 655 -14.21 41.88 -34.58
CA GLU A 655 -13.75 40.92 -35.59
C GLU A 655 -12.55 41.47 -36.38
N GLY A 656 -11.70 40.57 -36.86
CA GLY A 656 -10.66 40.85 -37.84
C GLY A 656 -10.19 39.58 -38.53
N GLY A 657 -10.82 39.23 -39.65
CA GLY A 657 -10.47 38.09 -40.48
C GLY A 657 -9.58 38.43 -41.69
N LEU A 658 -9.07 37.35 -42.28
CA LEU A 658 -8.56 37.15 -43.65
C LEU A 658 -7.09 37.52 -43.96
N SER A 659 -6.28 36.52 -44.32
CA SER A 659 -6.22 36.08 -45.73
C SER A 659 -5.31 34.86 -45.92
N ALA A 660 -5.75 33.97 -46.81
CA ALA A 660 -5.05 32.79 -47.28
C ALA A 660 -4.20 33.11 -48.51
N GLY A 661 -3.02 32.49 -48.62
CA GLY A 661 -2.19 32.46 -49.82
C GLY A 661 -1.53 31.10 -49.96
N LYS A 662 -1.84 30.40 -51.06
CA LYS A 662 -1.44 29.03 -51.39
C LYS A 662 -0.42 29.09 -52.55
N ALA A 663 0.71 28.40 -52.47
CA ALA A 663 1.52 27.98 -53.64
C ALA A 663 2.50 26.85 -53.30
N GLU A 664 2.79 26.02 -54.30
CA GLU A 664 3.27 24.63 -54.29
C GLU A 664 4.80 24.40 -54.26
N ALA A 665 5.15 23.18 -53.80
CA ALA A 665 6.19 22.20 -54.24
C ALA A 665 7.70 22.56 -54.43
N ALA A 666 8.52 21.97 -53.52
CA ALA A 666 9.79 21.16 -53.62
C ALA A 666 10.78 21.32 -54.81
N PRO A 667 12.12 20.96 -54.71
CA PRO A 667 12.73 19.98 -53.78
C PRO A 667 14.17 20.27 -53.22
N THR A 668 14.57 19.44 -52.24
CA THR A 668 15.93 19.01 -51.81
C THR A 668 17.04 20.04 -51.49
N GLY A 669 17.59 19.98 -50.26
CA GLY A 669 18.91 20.53 -49.93
C GLY A 669 19.25 20.51 -48.44
N VAL A 670 20.20 19.66 -48.05
CA VAL A 670 20.83 19.54 -46.73
C VAL A 670 21.57 20.83 -46.35
N LEU A 671 21.38 21.33 -45.11
CA LEU A 671 22.40 21.84 -44.16
C LEU A 671 21.72 22.65 -43.04
N GLY A 672 21.85 22.17 -41.81
CA GLY A 672 21.48 22.91 -40.61
C GLY A 672 22.58 23.90 -40.20
N THR A 673 22.18 25.09 -39.74
CA THR A 673 22.86 25.89 -38.71
C THR A 673 21.98 27.09 -38.33
N GLY A 674 21.95 27.41 -37.03
CA GLY A 674 21.84 28.80 -36.55
C GLY A 674 20.47 29.26 -36.03
N LEU A 675 20.22 29.03 -34.74
CA LEU A 675 19.41 29.95 -33.92
C LEU A 675 20.34 30.70 -32.97
N THR A 676 20.30 32.03 -33.05
CA THR A 676 21.29 32.95 -32.49
C THR A 676 21.04 33.29 -31.01
N ALA A 677 22.14 33.52 -30.30
CA ALA A 677 22.28 33.67 -28.84
C ALA A 677 21.62 34.91 -28.20
N THR A 678 20.81 35.68 -28.92
CA THR A 678 20.30 36.99 -28.45
C THR A 678 18.92 36.91 -27.80
N ASN A 679 18.11 35.91 -28.13
CA ASN A 679 16.74 35.80 -27.60
C ASN A 679 16.66 35.10 -26.23
N LEU A 680 17.73 34.43 -25.78
CA LEU A 680 17.76 33.73 -24.48
C LEU A 680 18.26 34.64 -23.32
N ALA A 681 19.00 35.71 -23.62
CA ALA A 681 19.48 36.67 -22.63
C ALA A 681 18.34 37.56 -22.06
N ALA A 682 17.28 37.79 -22.85
CA ALA A 682 16.12 38.57 -22.42
C ALA A 682 15.24 37.84 -21.40
N ALA A 683 15.17 36.50 -21.46
CA ALA A 683 14.41 35.69 -20.51
C ALA A 683 15.10 35.59 -19.13
N ALA A 684 16.44 35.50 -19.10
CA ALA A 684 17.21 35.40 -17.85
C ALA A 684 17.31 36.72 -17.08
N ALA A 685 17.34 37.87 -17.76
CA ALA A 685 17.21 39.18 -17.10
C ALA A 685 15.78 39.41 -16.56
N GLY A 686 14.77 38.81 -17.19
CA GLY A 686 13.37 38.83 -16.71
C GLY A 686 13.18 38.08 -15.39
N LEU A 687 13.86 36.94 -15.20
CA LEU A 687 13.74 36.09 -14.00
C LEU A 687 14.26 36.79 -12.72
N LEU A 688 15.39 37.49 -12.82
CA LEU A 688 15.96 38.23 -11.69
C LEU A 688 15.19 39.54 -11.40
N ALA A 689 14.62 40.16 -12.44
CA ALA A 689 13.82 41.38 -12.32
C ALA A 689 12.39 41.13 -11.78
N ALA A 690 11.75 40.01 -12.14
CA ALA A 690 10.40 39.66 -11.69
C ALA A 690 10.35 39.33 -10.19
N ALA A 691 11.36 38.62 -9.67
CA ALA A 691 11.52 38.37 -8.24
C ALA A 691 11.70 39.67 -7.45
N THR A 692 12.40 40.66 -8.03
CA THR A 692 12.64 41.96 -7.40
C THR A 692 11.38 42.85 -7.46
N ALA A 693 10.59 42.81 -8.54
CA ALA A 693 9.37 43.60 -8.71
C ALA A 693 8.20 43.13 -7.82
N ALA A 694 8.05 41.82 -7.62
CA ALA A 694 7.02 41.26 -6.73
C ALA A 694 7.23 41.67 -5.25
N ILE A 695 8.49 41.86 -4.84
CA ILE A 695 8.87 42.28 -3.48
C ILE A 695 8.68 43.79 -3.28
N ILE A 696 9.03 44.62 -4.29
CA ILE A 696 8.82 46.08 -4.22
C ILE A 696 7.32 46.43 -4.24
N GLY A 697 6.48 45.64 -4.93
CA GLY A 697 5.02 45.79 -4.91
C GLY A 697 4.41 45.58 -3.52
N ARG A 698 4.90 44.59 -2.74
CA ARG A 698 4.43 44.33 -1.37
C ARG A 698 4.87 45.39 -0.36
N PHE A 699 6.04 46.01 -0.53
CA PHE A 699 6.47 47.12 0.33
C PHE A 699 5.70 48.44 0.10
N ARG A 700 5.15 48.68 -1.11
CA ARG A 700 4.31 49.87 -1.37
C ARG A 700 2.89 49.76 -0.81
N ILE A 701 2.34 48.55 -0.68
CA ILE A 701 0.99 48.34 -0.11
C ILE A 701 1.01 48.45 1.43
N LEU A 702 2.11 48.07 2.08
CA LEU A 702 2.26 48.20 3.54
C LEU A 702 2.59 49.62 4.02
N ARG A 703 3.07 50.51 3.13
CA ARG A 703 3.37 51.92 3.48
C ARG A 703 2.20 52.89 3.29
N ARG A 704 1.06 52.43 2.78
CA ARG A 704 -0.18 53.25 2.61
C ARG A 704 -1.24 53.03 3.70
N ARG A 705 -0.94 52.25 4.75
CA ARG A 705 -1.82 52.03 5.92
C ARG A 705 -1.30 52.62 7.23
N ARG A 706 -0.25 53.45 7.18
CA ARG A 706 0.17 54.35 8.27
C ARG A 706 0.58 55.69 7.67
N GLY A 707 -0.41 56.55 7.52
CA GLY A 707 -0.33 57.93 7.04
C GLY A 707 -1.69 58.55 7.21
#